data_AF-A0A8T1S3G9-F1
#
_entry.id   AF-A0A8T1S3G9-F1
#
_cell.length_a   1.000
_cell.length_b   1.000
_cell.length_c   1.000
_cell.angle_alpha   90.00
_cell.angle_beta   90.00
_cell.angle_gamma   90.00
#
_symmetry.space_group_name_H-M   'P 1'
#
loop_
_entity.id
_entity.type
_entity.pdbx_description
1 polymer ?
#
loop_
_entity_poly.entity_id
_entity_poly.type
_entity_poly.pdbx_seq_one_letter_code
_entity_poly.pdbx_strand_id
1 'polypeptide(L)'
;MIKQSVQKAVIQLEDKKDNSQRATERIQILYDALFHSQSKNILARHFMEVLKRRICNLLQEREMGSHNPKEWIFRRALSSEFILEGTSFRHVVWIHLEDIVANIFAQILAVIDANNNLDHISQETPISDLWLQMFKDESFLKIKYTSKAPDAKISVLSMSEDPSRSTLCCFPFSWVLKARLDEIWETVHRVKGYPKDPTVDSAEMFQSSILNMPVPDGNSPEMVQRYASDFVRMAFPGQDVQVYEILSNVLITGAKRLCTSLANDDVEFSLIWLHIEYFYLQENYQLFINLVKNEETLANELQKVYKEDTTKMFVALDAVSIVLKQLQPTEKELLPFHACLSWLKRIKSIKHTVELITSDDYQMRLYHNKEKLLNSVVHQWNCTNIVYLLIDHLLHDETNVDKKLLKLVVKQFVFLWNLLYKIEDHKPAKIFEVVTKVLKRCSNNAATIYLVKGVNECKSCQNEITDPAELPCGHIFCTQCIREGNIRQCKICKQSVPEDYTPTASQITREAVASHNKFRRKCNSFFVEFVSSYCFGEKIPPSAEIIKQLIKFVACKPSNPEHQEVRKVYKPTSDLSPFEECMDPSPTVKSSLLKMLLRCRLDNVKEHLEEYLSRIEEVLSLNESSRNDFYFMVVCCFEDFVYSSFQEDASQNSEHLLSNADLSAPSSATVTSIENL
;
A
#
# COMPACT_ATOMS: atom_id res chain seq x y z
N MET A 1 44.03 -14.02 35.50
CA MET A 1 43.99 -13.63 34.08
C MET A 1 42.60 -13.17 33.65
N ILE A 2 41.64 -14.03 33.26
CA ILE A 2 40.30 -13.57 32.77
C ILE A 2 39.66 -12.52 33.68
N LYS A 3 39.58 -12.77 35.00
CA LYS A 3 39.04 -11.81 35.99
C LYS A 3 39.73 -10.44 35.98
N GLN A 4 41.04 -10.39 35.76
CA GLN A 4 41.82 -9.15 35.70
C GLN A 4 41.64 -8.44 34.35
N SER A 5 41.50 -9.24 33.27
CA SER A 5 41.29 -8.74 31.91
C SER A 5 39.91 -8.13 31.65
N VAL A 6 38.90 -8.30 32.53
CA VAL A 6 37.54 -7.79 32.32
C VAL A 6 37.54 -6.30 32.03
N GLN A 7 38.13 -5.49 32.91
CA GLN A 7 38.11 -4.03 32.78
C GLN A 7 38.88 -3.58 31.53
N LYS A 8 40.07 -4.15 31.27
CA LYS A 8 40.87 -3.88 30.07
C LYS A 8 40.12 -4.24 28.79
N ALA A 9 39.36 -5.34 28.79
CA ALA A 9 38.56 -5.76 27.64
C ALA A 9 37.40 -4.80 27.38
N VAL A 10 36.66 -4.43 28.42
CA VAL A 10 35.52 -3.50 28.30
C VAL A 10 35.96 -2.11 27.84
N ILE A 11 37.11 -1.62 28.30
CA ILE A 11 37.66 -0.33 27.84
C ILE A 11 37.98 -0.35 26.33
N GLN A 12 38.27 -1.51 25.73
CA GLN A 12 38.52 -1.59 24.29
C GLN A 12 37.23 -1.53 23.46
N LEU A 13 36.06 -1.66 24.07
CA LEU A 13 34.78 -1.60 23.38
C LEU A 13 34.35 -0.16 23.07
N GLU A 14 33.58 -0.03 22.00
CA GLU A 14 32.87 1.18 21.64
C GLU A 14 31.38 0.86 21.47
N ASP A 15 30.60 1.37 22.42
CA ASP A 15 29.15 1.29 22.43
C ASP A 15 28.54 2.49 21.68
N LYS A 16 27.25 2.37 21.31
CA LYS A 16 26.49 3.49 20.73
C LYS A 16 26.29 4.62 21.74
N LYS A 17 26.07 5.83 21.23
CA LYS A 17 26.01 7.07 22.04
C LYS A 17 24.95 7.02 23.15
N ASP A 18 23.79 6.44 22.86
CA ASP A 18 22.68 6.31 23.81
C ASP A 18 22.87 5.18 24.84
N ASN A 19 23.87 4.30 24.63
CA ASN A 19 24.20 3.19 25.52
C ASN A 19 25.51 3.43 26.31
N SER A 20 25.80 4.69 26.62
CA SER A 20 27.08 5.12 27.24
C SER A 20 27.36 4.51 28.63
N GLN A 21 26.33 4.07 29.36
CA GLN A 21 26.48 3.44 30.67
C GLN A 21 26.79 1.94 30.59
N ARG A 22 26.69 1.33 29.39
CA ARG A 22 26.79 -0.12 29.21
C ARG A 22 28.13 -0.69 29.65
N ALA A 23 29.22 0.07 29.53
CA ALA A 23 30.53 -0.38 30.00
C ALA A 23 30.51 -0.77 31.49
N THR A 24 29.86 0.03 32.34
CA THR A 24 29.77 -0.23 33.79
C THR A 24 28.84 -1.41 34.07
N GLU A 25 27.68 -1.47 33.40
CA GLU A 25 26.73 -2.58 33.52
C GLU A 25 27.35 -3.91 33.10
N ARG A 26 28.07 -3.92 31.97
CA ARG A 26 28.78 -5.09 31.44
C ARG A 26 29.79 -5.63 32.45
N ILE A 27 30.53 -4.74 33.13
CA ILE A 27 31.44 -5.15 34.21
C ILE A 27 30.63 -5.81 35.33
N GLN A 28 29.56 -5.17 35.81
CA GLN A 28 28.74 -5.72 36.89
C GLN A 28 28.18 -7.10 36.54
N ILE A 29 27.55 -7.25 35.37
CA ILE A 29 26.98 -8.50 34.88
C ILE A 29 28.04 -9.61 34.81
N LEU A 30 29.22 -9.31 34.25
CA LEU A 30 30.30 -10.29 34.14
C LEU A 30 30.84 -10.70 35.51
N TYR A 31 30.95 -9.77 36.46
CA TYR A 31 31.40 -10.11 37.82
C TYR A 31 30.38 -10.95 38.57
N ASP A 32 29.09 -10.64 38.41
CA ASP A 32 28.01 -11.39 39.03
C ASP A 32 27.89 -12.80 38.43
N ALA A 33 27.93 -12.91 37.10
CA ALA A 33 27.78 -14.18 36.40
C ALA A 33 29.01 -15.11 36.52
N LEU A 34 30.24 -14.57 36.61
CA LEU A 34 31.47 -15.37 36.58
C LEU A 34 32.18 -15.51 37.94
N PHE A 35 32.02 -14.54 38.86
CA PHE A 35 32.94 -14.39 40.01
C PHE A 35 32.29 -14.19 41.38
N HIS A 36 30.97 -14.03 41.49
CA HIS A 36 30.30 -13.74 42.75
C HIS A 36 30.27 -14.95 43.71
N SER A 37 30.45 -14.77 45.02
CA SER A 37 30.67 -15.89 45.98
C SER A 37 29.50 -16.86 46.20
N GLN A 38 28.29 -16.54 45.74
CA GLN A 38 27.18 -17.49 45.65
C GLN A 38 27.28 -18.42 44.41
N SER A 39 28.27 -18.22 43.54
CA SER A 39 28.51 -18.92 42.25
C SER A 39 29.06 -20.36 42.38
N LYS A 40 28.59 -21.16 43.34
CA LYS A 40 28.58 -22.63 43.13
C LYS A 40 27.55 -23.05 42.07
N ASN A 41 26.82 -22.09 41.53
CA ASN A 41 25.89 -22.19 40.42
C ASN A 41 26.51 -22.84 39.17
N ILE A 42 25.71 -23.71 38.56
CA ILE A 42 26.08 -24.54 37.41
C ILE A 42 26.36 -23.64 36.20
N LEU A 43 25.61 -22.55 36.06
CA LEU A 43 25.74 -21.55 35.01
C LEU A 43 27.13 -20.90 34.96
N ALA A 44 27.65 -20.44 36.10
CA ALA A 44 28.95 -19.77 36.17
C ALA A 44 30.10 -20.69 35.72
N ARG A 45 30.03 -21.99 36.09
CA ARG A 45 31.00 -23.00 35.70
C ARG A 45 30.97 -23.24 34.18
N HIS A 46 29.78 -23.44 33.62
CA HIS A 46 29.61 -23.67 32.19
C HIS A 46 30.01 -22.43 31.38
N PHE A 47 29.61 -21.23 31.81
CA PHE A 47 29.98 -19.99 31.14
C PHE A 47 31.52 -19.82 31.11
N MET A 48 32.19 -20.03 32.25
CA MET A 48 33.64 -19.95 32.33
C MET A 48 34.33 -21.00 31.45
N GLU A 49 33.80 -22.23 31.37
CA GLU A 49 34.33 -23.29 30.51
C GLU A 49 34.23 -22.92 29.02
N VAL A 50 33.04 -22.50 28.58
CA VAL A 50 32.81 -22.08 27.19
C VAL A 50 33.66 -20.85 26.85
N LEU A 51 33.73 -19.86 27.75
CA LEU A 51 34.55 -18.66 27.55
C LEU A 51 36.03 -19.01 27.39
N LYS A 52 36.57 -19.90 28.23
CA LYS A 52 37.95 -20.38 28.10
C LYS A 52 38.19 -21.03 26.75
N ARG A 53 37.27 -21.90 26.30
CA ARG A 53 37.38 -22.55 24.99
C ARG A 53 37.39 -21.53 23.85
N ARG A 54 36.46 -20.58 23.86
CA ARG A 54 36.38 -19.50 22.86
C ARG A 54 37.65 -18.63 22.84
N ILE A 55 38.19 -18.28 24.00
CA ILE A 55 39.46 -17.55 24.11
C ILE A 55 40.61 -18.37 23.50
N CYS A 56 40.73 -19.65 23.86
CA CYS A 56 41.78 -20.52 23.31
C CYS A 56 41.71 -20.64 21.79
N ASN A 57 40.51 -20.78 21.22
CA ASN A 57 40.34 -20.90 19.77
C ASN A 57 40.77 -19.60 19.05
N LEU A 58 40.36 -18.44 19.56
CA LEU A 58 40.76 -17.15 18.98
C LEU A 58 42.26 -16.85 19.16
N LEU A 59 42.87 -17.33 20.25
CA LEU A 59 44.32 -17.27 20.42
C LEU A 59 45.04 -18.13 19.39
N GLN A 60 44.54 -19.34 19.10
CA GLN A 60 45.08 -20.19 18.03
C GLN A 60 44.94 -19.51 16.66
N GLU A 61 43.80 -18.88 16.36
CA GLU A 61 43.62 -18.10 15.14
C GLU A 61 44.63 -16.95 15.01
N ARG A 62 44.85 -16.21 16.09
CA ARG A 62 45.86 -15.16 16.15
C ARG A 62 47.27 -15.70 15.92
N GLU A 63 47.60 -16.85 16.51
CA GLU A 63 48.92 -17.48 16.38
C GLU A 63 49.20 -18.00 14.97
N MET A 64 48.17 -18.47 14.25
CA MET A 64 48.30 -18.89 12.84
C MET A 64 48.76 -17.73 11.93
N GLY A 65 48.36 -16.49 12.24
CA GLY A 65 48.77 -15.29 11.51
C GLY A 65 50.10 -14.68 11.99
N SER A 66 50.74 -15.23 13.02
CA SER A 66 51.95 -14.66 13.63
C SER A 66 53.22 -15.35 13.16
N HIS A 67 54.29 -14.59 12.92
CA HIS A 67 55.62 -15.16 12.69
C HIS A 67 56.13 -15.81 13.98
N ASN A 68 56.64 -17.05 13.95
CA ASN A 68 57.18 -17.81 15.09
C ASN A 68 56.35 -17.65 16.39
N PRO A 69 55.10 -18.15 16.46
CA PRO A 69 54.20 -17.90 17.60
C PRO A 69 54.75 -18.42 18.93
N LYS A 70 55.57 -19.47 18.90
CA LYS A 70 56.19 -20.08 20.10
C LYS A 70 57.29 -19.23 20.74
N GLU A 71 57.81 -18.22 20.03
CA GLU A 71 58.95 -17.40 20.47
C GLU A 71 58.55 -16.03 21.04
N TRP A 72 57.26 -15.81 21.32
CA TRP A 72 56.76 -14.51 21.76
C TRP A 72 57.42 -14.02 23.06
N ILE A 73 57.82 -14.93 23.97
CA ILE A 73 58.55 -14.59 25.21
C ILE A 73 59.94 -14.04 24.87
N PHE A 74 60.66 -14.67 23.94
CA PHE A 74 61.98 -14.20 23.50
C PHE A 74 61.88 -12.84 22.81
N ARG A 75 60.87 -12.65 21.95
CA ARG A 75 60.61 -11.35 21.34
C ARG A 75 60.32 -10.26 22.36
N ARG A 76 59.56 -10.58 23.42
CA ARG A 76 59.28 -9.62 24.49
C ARG A 76 60.54 -9.30 25.29
N ALA A 77 61.37 -10.29 25.59
CA ALA A 77 62.66 -10.08 26.28
C ALA A 77 63.63 -9.20 25.47
N LEU A 78 63.56 -9.27 24.13
CA LEU A 78 64.36 -8.46 23.22
C LEU A 78 63.71 -7.11 22.86
N SER A 79 62.50 -6.83 23.34
CA SER A 79 61.78 -5.60 23.01
C SER A 79 62.33 -4.39 23.76
N SER A 80 62.41 -3.24 23.09
CA SER A 80 62.83 -1.97 23.70
C SER A 80 61.89 -1.50 24.81
N GLU A 81 60.59 -1.85 24.73
CA GLU A 81 59.60 -1.56 25.78
C GLU A 81 59.95 -2.21 27.11
N PHE A 82 60.39 -3.48 27.11
CA PHE A 82 60.82 -4.17 28.33
C PHE A 82 62.01 -3.46 29.01
N ILE A 83 62.95 -2.95 28.21
CA ILE A 83 64.17 -2.28 28.71
C ILE A 83 63.83 -0.96 29.39
N LEU A 84 62.76 -0.29 28.97
CA LEU A 84 62.35 1.04 29.44
C LEU A 84 61.44 1.02 30.68
N GLU A 85 60.66 -0.05 30.89
CA GLU A 85 59.66 -0.12 31.97
C GLU A 85 60.24 -0.35 33.38
N GLY A 86 61.50 -0.78 33.52
CA GLY A 86 62.20 -0.86 34.82
C GLY A 86 61.59 -1.84 35.86
N THR A 87 60.72 -2.76 35.45
CA THR A 87 60.06 -3.74 36.34
C THR A 87 60.61 -5.16 36.20
N SER A 88 60.13 -6.10 37.02
CA SER A 88 60.54 -7.51 36.89
C SER A 88 60.05 -8.13 35.57
N PHE A 89 60.88 -8.98 34.95
CA PHE A 89 60.50 -9.68 33.71
C PHE A 89 59.19 -10.47 33.83
N ARG A 90 58.94 -11.11 34.98
CA ARG A 90 57.66 -11.80 35.26
C ARG A 90 56.46 -10.86 35.18
N HIS A 91 56.60 -9.62 35.66
CA HIS A 91 55.53 -8.63 35.62
C HIS A 91 55.24 -8.18 34.19
N VAL A 92 56.27 -7.88 33.40
CA VAL A 92 56.10 -7.48 31.98
C VAL A 92 55.48 -8.59 31.14
N VAL A 93 55.92 -9.84 31.33
CA VAL A 93 55.31 -11.00 30.66
C VAL A 93 53.85 -11.17 31.06
N TRP A 94 53.52 -10.95 32.34
CA TRP A 94 52.15 -11.03 32.83
C TRP A 94 51.24 -9.96 32.22
N ILE A 95 51.68 -8.69 32.18
CA ILE A 95 50.94 -7.60 31.55
C ILE A 95 50.72 -7.90 30.07
N HIS A 96 51.76 -8.34 29.35
CA HIS A 96 51.64 -8.68 27.94
C HIS A 96 50.61 -9.79 27.68
N LEU A 97 50.61 -10.86 28.50
CA LEU A 97 49.60 -11.90 28.43
C LEU A 97 48.20 -11.38 28.75
N GLU A 98 48.09 -10.55 29.78
CA GLU A 98 46.82 -9.93 30.17
C GLU A 98 46.24 -9.07 29.05
N ASP A 99 47.07 -8.29 28.34
CA ASP A 99 46.65 -7.42 27.24
C ASP A 99 46.21 -8.23 26.02
N ILE A 100 46.92 -9.31 25.69
CA ILE A 100 46.49 -10.27 24.65
C ILE A 100 45.13 -10.86 25.01
N VAL A 101 44.98 -11.38 26.24
CA VAL A 101 43.72 -11.99 26.68
C VAL A 101 42.60 -10.96 26.77
N ALA A 102 42.89 -9.74 27.20
CA ALA A 102 41.91 -8.65 27.24
C ALA A 102 41.44 -8.28 25.83
N ASN A 103 42.33 -8.24 24.84
CA ASN A 103 41.95 -7.98 23.45
C ASN A 103 41.07 -9.09 22.87
N ILE A 104 41.46 -10.36 23.04
CA ILE A 104 40.63 -11.49 22.61
C ILE A 104 39.28 -11.48 23.32
N PHE A 105 39.27 -11.20 24.62
CA PHE A 105 38.03 -11.13 25.38
C PHE A 105 37.15 -9.96 24.93
N ALA A 106 37.73 -8.80 24.58
CA ALA A 106 36.99 -7.68 24.01
C ALA A 106 36.34 -8.04 22.67
N GLN A 107 37.04 -8.78 21.80
CA GLN A 107 36.47 -9.25 20.53
C GLN A 107 35.29 -10.22 20.76
N ILE A 108 35.38 -11.09 21.77
CA ILE A 108 34.25 -11.93 22.17
C ILE A 108 33.10 -11.06 22.67
N LEU A 109 33.36 -10.12 23.60
CA LEU A 109 32.35 -9.22 24.19
C LEU A 109 31.62 -8.37 23.15
N ALA A 110 32.33 -7.90 22.11
CA ALA A 110 31.75 -7.14 21.02
C ALA A 110 30.67 -7.92 20.26
N VAL A 111 30.72 -9.25 20.30
CA VAL A 111 29.70 -10.14 19.70
C VAL A 111 28.68 -10.59 20.75
N ILE A 112 29.12 -11.04 21.93
CA ILE A 112 28.23 -11.67 22.90
C ILE A 112 27.37 -10.68 23.69
N ASP A 113 27.74 -9.40 23.72
CA ASP A 113 26.93 -8.33 24.31
C ASP A 113 26.25 -7.45 23.27
N ALA A 114 26.26 -7.87 22.00
CA ALA A 114 25.56 -7.16 20.94
C ALA A 114 24.06 -7.01 21.31
N ASN A 115 23.52 -5.79 21.21
CA ASN A 115 22.15 -5.49 21.59
C ASN A 115 21.81 -5.84 23.07
N ASN A 116 22.77 -5.62 23.97
CA ASN A 116 22.70 -5.87 25.42
C ASN A 116 22.40 -7.34 25.78
N ASN A 117 22.86 -8.29 24.96
CA ASN A 117 22.51 -9.70 25.13
C ASN A 117 23.04 -10.35 26.42
N LEU A 118 24.04 -9.76 27.10
CA LEU A 118 24.49 -10.24 28.41
C LEU A 118 23.43 -10.07 29.52
N ASP A 119 22.39 -9.26 29.32
CA ASP A 119 21.33 -9.09 30.34
C ASP A 119 20.64 -10.42 30.65
N HIS A 120 20.62 -11.35 29.69
CA HIS A 120 20.04 -12.68 29.83
C HIS A 120 20.76 -13.58 30.84
N ILE A 121 22.04 -13.35 31.14
CA ILE A 121 22.82 -14.22 32.04
C ILE A 121 22.86 -13.74 33.50
N SER A 122 22.06 -12.73 33.84
CA SER A 122 21.99 -12.17 35.21
C SER A 122 21.44 -13.15 36.24
N GLN A 123 20.61 -14.12 35.82
CA GLN A 123 19.96 -15.12 36.67
C GLN A 123 19.90 -16.49 35.96
N GLU A 124 19.89 -17.58 36.72
CA GLU A 124 19.66 -18.94 36.18
C GLU A 124 18.18 -19.08 35.79
N THR A 125 17.92 -19.15 34.47
CA THR A 125 16.60 -19.25 33.86
C THR A 125 16.71 -20.07 32.57
N PRO A 126 15.60 -20.60 32.01
CA PRO A 126 15.64 -21.26 30.70
C PRO A 126 16.23 -20.40 29.58
N ILE A 127 16.15 -19.07 29.72
CA ILE A 127 16.71 -18.10 28.77
C ILE A 127 18.24 -18.08 28.86
N SER A 128 18.79 -18.11 30.07
CA SER A 128 20.24 -18.13 30.26
C SER A 128 20.85 -19.49 29.87
N ASP A 129 20.11 -20.59 30.04
CA ASP A 129 20.50 -21.90 29.51
C ASP A 129 20.56 -21.91 27.98
N LEU A 130 19.52 -21.38 27.31
CA LEU A 130 19.52 -21.23 25.85
C LEU A 130 20.67 -20.34 25.38
N TRP A 131 20.90 -19.21 26.05
CA TRP A 131 22.01 -18.30 25.77
C TRP A 131 23.35 -19.04 25.82
N LEU A 132 23.58 -19.88 26.83
CA LEU A 132 24.81 -20.67 26.95
C LEU A 132 24.92 -21.75 25.87
N GLN A 133 23.82 -22.40 25.49
CA GLN A 133 23.83 -23.38 24.39
C GLN A 133 24.22 -22.72 23.07
N MET A 134 23.62 -21.56 22.76
CA MET A 134 23.97 -20.75 21.59
C MET A 134 25.42 -20.25 21.62
N PHE A 135 25.89 -19.79 22.78
CA PHE A 135 27.28 -19.35 22.96
C PHE A 135 28.27 -20.53 22.90
N LYS A 136 27.86 -21.74 23.27
CA LYS A 136 28.67 -22.96 23.17
C LYS A 136 28.81 -23.43 21.73
N ASP A 137 27.81 -23.25 20.89
CA ASP A 137 27.85 -23.72 19.50
C ASP A 137 28.69 -22.77 18.62
N GLU A 138 29.88 -23.24 18.23
CA GLU A 138 30.82 -22.49 17.38
C GLU A 138 30.39 -22.45 15.92
N SER A 139 29.60 -23.44 15.51
CA SER A 139 28.98 -23.44 14.20
C SER A 139 27.91 -22.37 14.15
N PHE A 140 27.13 -22.13 15.22
CA PHE A 140 26.05 -21.14 15.36
C PHE A 140 26.57 -19.70 15.55
N LEU A 141 27.28 -19.44 16.65
CA LEU A 141 27.86 -18.12 16.94
C LEU A 141 29.32 -18.08 16.50
N LYS A 142 29.54 -17.65 15.25
CA LYS A 142 30.88 -17.53 14.65
C LYS A 142 31.55 -16.24 15.14
N ILE A 143 32.64 -16.37 15.87
CA ILE A 143 33.49 -15.25 16.32
C ILE A 143 34.86 -15.49 15.69
N LYS A 144 35.38 -14.50 14.95
CA LYS A 144 36.67 -14.59 14.27
C LYS A 144 37.65 -13.57 14.83
N TYR A 145 38.92 -13.94 14.92
CA TYR A 145 39.96 -13.00 15.29
C TYR A 145 40.14 -11.92 14.22
N THR A 146 40.12 -10.66 14.63
CA THR A 146 40.44 -9.51 13.78
C THR A 146 41.68 -8.81 14.33
N SER A 147 42.70 -8.68 13.50
CA SER A 147 43.88 -7.87 13.85
C SER A 147 43.52 -6.39 13.75
N LYS A 148 43.63 -5.67 14.87
CA LYS A 148 43.43 -4.22 14.95
C LYS A 148 44.67 -3.55 15.54
N ALA A 149 44.85 -2.27 15.24
CA ALA A 149 45.90 -1.46 15.84
C ALA A 149 45.75 -1.41 17.38
N PRO A 150 46.83 -1.24 18.15
CA PRO A 150 46.80 -1.29 19.62
C PRO A 150 45.77 -0.37 20.28
N ASP A 151 45.53 0.81 19.72
CA ASP A 151 44.60 1.82 20.26
C ASP A 151 43.22 1.82 19.59
N ALA A 152 42.99 0.93 18.63
CA ALA A 152 41.73 0.90 17.89
C ALA A 152 40.61 0.28 18.74
N LYS A 153 39.52 1.02 18.89
CA LYS A 153 38.32 0.53 19.55
C LYS A 153 37.63 -0.58 18.76
N ILE A 154 36.94 -1.45 19.49
CA ILE A 154 36.13 -2.54 18.96
C ILE A 154 34.67 -2.15 19.13
N SER A 155 34.05 -1.69 18.04
CA SER A 155 32.63 -1.39 18.03
C SER A 155 31.82 -2.65 18.33
N VAL A 156 30.92 -2.55 19.30
CA VAL A 156 30.00 -3.63 19.67
C VAL A 156 28.97 -3.80 18.55
N LEU A 157 28.68 -5.05 18.16
CA LEU A 157 27.72 -5.32 17.10
C LEU A 157 26.32 -4.82 17.51
N SER A 158 25.56 -4.33 16.53
CA SER A 158 24.19 -3.84 16.74
C SER A 158 23.32 -4.15 15.53
N MET A 159 22.04 -4.43 15.77
CA MET A 159 21.03 -4.60 14.71
C MET A 159 20.56 -3.26 14.14
N SER A 160 20.76 -2.16 14.86
CA SER A 160 20.35 -0.84 14.39
C SER A 160 21.43 -0.26 13.47
N GLU A 161 21.03 0.22 12.30
CA GLU A 161 21.91 0.94 11.38
C GLU A 161 22.21 2.37 11.85
N ASP A 162 21.38 2.92 12.75
CA ASP A 162 21.58 4.26 13.30
C ASP A 162 22.76 4.25 14.29
N PRO A 163 23.84 5.01 14.02
CA PRO A 163 25.02 5.05 14.90
C PRO A 163 24.72 5.66 16.28
N SER A 164 23.58 6.32 16.45
CA SER A 164 23.17 6.98 17.69
C SER A 164 22.20 6.18 18.55
N ARG A 165 21.57 5.13 18.01
CA ARG A 165 20.51 4.37 18.68
C ARG A 165 20.87 2.89 18.87
N SER A 166 20.93 2.48 20.11
CA SER A 166 21.01 1.10 20.57
C SER A 166 19.64 0.42 20.50
N THR A 167 19.70 -0.91 20.38
CA THR A 167 18.54 -1.81 20.38
C THR A 167 18.76 -2.84 21.47
N LEU A 168 17.72 -3.13 22.25
CA LEU A 168 17.73 -4.18 23.26
C LEU A 168 17.06 -5.43 22.69
N CYS A 169 17.75 -6.56 22.75
CA CYS A 169 17.15 -7.86 22.45
C CYS A 169 16.47 -8.45 23.68
N CYS A 170 15.27 -8.96 23.51
CA CYS A 170 14.54 -9.71 24.53
C CYS A 170 14.82 -11.23 24.46
N PHE A 171 15.39 -11.70 23.35
CA PHE A 171 15.72 -13.09 23.08
C PHE A 171 17.24 -13.29 22.84
N PRO A 172 17.86 -14.39 23.34
CA PRO A 172 19.28 -14.67 23.14
C PRO A 172 19.66 -14.73 21.65
N PHE A 173 20.65 -13.94 21.25
CA PHE A 173 21.21 -13.93 19.89
C PHE A 173 20.16 -13.91 18.75
N SER A 174 19.05 -13.18 18.93
CA SER A 174 17.91 -13.22 17.99
C SER A 174 18.29 -12.89 16.55
N TRP A 175 19.25 -11.98 16.32
CA TRP A 175 19.75 -11.66 14.98
C TRP A 175 20.50 -12.81 14.31
N VAL A 176 21.23 -13.62 15.09
CA VAL A 176 21.94 -14.79 14.57
C VAL A 176 20.94 -15.88 14.22
N LEU A 177 19.99 -16.12 15.12
CA LEU A 177 18.94 -17.11 14.89
C LEU A 177 18.09 -16.73 13.68
N LYS A 178 17.67 -15.46 13.57
CA LYS A 178 16.86 -15.00 12.45
C LYS A 178 17.58 -15.19 11.12
N ALA A 179 18.83 -14.70 11.02
CA ALA A 179 19.62 -14.82 9.79
C ALA A 179 19.81 -16.28 9.35
N ARG A 180 20.04 -17.20 10.31
CA ARG A 180 20.14 -18.64 10.06
C ARG A 180 18.87 -19.24 9.51
N LEU A 181 17.75 -18.95 10.17
CA LEU A 181 16.46 -19.51 9.82
C LEU A 181 15.99 -18.97 8.46
N ASP A 182 16.24 -17.69 8.16
CA ASP A 182 15.97 -17.11 6.85
C ASP A 182 16.80 -17.80 5.75
N GLU A 183 18.12 -18.01 5.95
CA GLU A 183 19.00 -18.70 4.98
C GLU A 183 18.54 -20.16 4.71
N ILE A 184 18.14 -20.87 5.75
CA ILE A 184 17.60 -22.23 5.63
C ILE A 184 16.27 -22.21 4.87
N TRP A 185 15.37 -21.29 5.22
CA TRP A 185 14.05 -21.18 4.57
C TRP A 185 14.18 -20.87 3.08
N GLU A 186 15.04 -19.92 2.70
CA GLU A 186 15.33 -19.62 1.28
C GLU A 186 15.82 -20.86 0.52
N THR A 187 16.62 -21.70 1.17
CA THR A 187 17.10 -22.95 0.58
C THR A 187 15.98 -23.96 0.40
N VAL A 188 15.11 -24.12 1.41
CA VAL A 188 13.94 -25.01 1.33
C VAL A 188 12.97 -24.53 0.24
N HIS A 189 12.64 -23.24 0.21
CA HIS A 189 11.70 -22.65 -0.74
C HIS A 189 12.18 -22.80 -2.19
N ARG A 190 13.49 -22.61 -2.42
CA ARG A 190 14.14 -22.86 -3.71
C ARG A 190 14.08 -24.34 -4.12
N VAL A 191 14.40 -25.27 -3.21
CA VAL A 191 14.36 -26.72 -3.51
C VAL A 191 12.93 -27.18 -3.84
N LYS A 192 11.93 -26.56 -3.22
CA LYS A 192 10.50 -26.85 -3.46
C LYS A 192 9.92 -26.13 -4.70
N GLY A 193 10.74 -25.40 -5.45
CA GLY A 193 10.33 -24.77 -6.71
C GLY A 193 9.49 -23.50 -6.54
N TYR A 194 9.78 -22.70 -5.51
CA TYR A 194 9.09 -21.43 -5.22
C TYR A 194 7.56 -21.57 -5.15
N PRO A 195 7.02 -22.40 -4.25
CA PRO A 195 5.59 -22.56 -4.12
C PRO A 195 4.93 -21.20 -3.81
N LYS A 196 3.81 -20.93 -4.46
CA LYS A 196 3.01 -19.72 -4.24
C LYS A 196 2.39 -19.69 -2.84
N ASP A 197 2.11 -20.87 -2.28
CA ASP A 197 1.51 -21.06 -0.97
C ASP A 197 2.40 -21.89 -0.04
N PRO A 198 2.31 -21.67 1.29
CA PRO A 198 2.93 -22.56 2.27
C PRO A 198 2.42 -24.00 2.11
N THR A 199 3.33 -24.97 2.11
CA THR A 199 2.99 -26.40 2.03
C THR A 199 3.55 -27.19 3.21
N VAL A 200 2.88 -28.29 3.57
CA VAL A 200 3.29 -29.18 4.66
C VAL A 200 4.70 -29.71 4.43
N ASP A 201 4.99 -30.24 3.24
CA ASP A 201 6.30 -30.77 2.88
C ASP A 201 7.45 -29.75 2.99
N SER A 202 7.15 -28.46 2.77
CA SER A 202 8.14 -27.38 2.94
C SER A 202 8.40 -27.11 4.41
N ALA A 203 7.35 -27.08 5.23
CA ALA A 203 7.46 -26.91 6.68
C ALA A 203 8.21 -28.09 7.33
N GLU A 204 7.93 -29.32 6.94
CA GLU A 204 8.63 -30.53 7.43
C GLU A 204 10.11 -30.53 7.03
N MET A 205 10.42 -30.14 5.78
CA MET A 205 11.80 -30.00 5.34
C MET A 205 12.55 -28.90 6.11
N PHE A 206 11.86 -27.80 6.42
CA PHE A 206 12.45 -26.74 7.24
C PHE A 206 12.68 -27.20 8.68
N GLN A 207 11.70 -27.86 9.30
CA GLN A 207 11.80 -28.40 10.66
C GLN A 207 12.94 -29.44 10.78
N SER A 208 13.07 -30.35 9.81
CA SER A 208 14.16 -31.33 9.80
C SER A 208 15.55 -30.71 9.63
N SER A 209 15.63 -29.57 8.91
CA SER A 209 16.89 -28.84 8.72
C SER A 209 17.42 -28.17 9.99
N ILE A 210 16.58 -27.98 11.03
CA ILE A 210 16.96 -27.27 12.26
C ILE A 210 17.16 -28.19 13.48
N LEU A 211 17.05 -29.52 13.33
CA LEU A 211 17.11 -30.48 14.46
C LEU A 211 18.38 -30.39 15.33
N ASN A 212 19.50 -29.97 14.75
CA ASN A 212 20.78 -29.85 15.47
C ASN A 212 21.07 -28.43 15.97
N MET A 213 20.15 -27.48 15.77
CA MET A 213 20.33 -26.09 16.18
C MET A 213 19.79 -25.84 17.60
N PRO A 214 20.40 -24.91 18.36
CA PRO A 214 19.89 -24.49 19.67
C PRO A 214 18.65 -23.60 19.51
N VAL A 215 17.52 -24.18 19.11
CA VAL A 215 16.22 -23.52 18.97
C VAL A 215 15.32 -24.00 20.11
N PRO A 216 14.70 -23.10 20.89
CA PRO A 216 13.78 -23.52 21.94
C PRO A 216 12.52 -24.13 21.33
N ASP A 217 11.91 -25.06 22.07
CA ASP A 217 10.61 -25.61 21.71
C ASP A 217 9.57 -24.47 21.66
N GLY A 218 8.73 -24.44 20.62
CA GLY A 218 7.71 -23.40 20.44
C GLY A 218 6.55 -23.47 21.44
N ASN A 219 6.60 -24.44 22.37
CA ASN A 219 5.65 -24.62 23.44
C ASN A 219 5.74 -23.57 24.56
N SER A 220 6.82 -22.76 24.61
CA SER A 220 6.94 -21.65 25.56
C SER A 220 6.41 -20.33 24.96
N PRO A 221 5.24 -19.83 25.40
CA PRO A 221 4.67 -18.60 24.84
C PRO A 221 5.55 -17.37 25.10
N GLU A 222 6.27 -17.37 26.23
CA GLU A 222 7.19 -16.29 26.58
C GLU A 222 8.38 -16.21 25.62
N MET A 223 8.98 -17.37 25.27
CA MET A 223 10.10 -17.42 24.32
C MET A 223 9.66 -17.01 22.92
N VAL A 224 8.49 -17.48 22.49
CA VAL A 224 7.88 -17.08 21.21
C VAL A 224 7.63 -15.58 21.17
N GLN A 225 7.09 -14.99 22.24
CA GLN A 225 6.84 -13.55 22.31
C GLN A 225 8.14 -12.73 22.27
N ARG A 226 9.15 -13.14 23.04
CA ARG A 226 10.47 -12.47 23.07
C ARG A 226 11.12 -12.51 21.69
N TYR A 227 11.12 -13.67 21.03
CA TYR A 227 11.67 -13.82 19.69
C TYR A 227 10.89 -13.02 18.65
N ALA A 228 9.56 -13.10 18.64
CA ALA A 228 8.72 -12.36 17.71
C ALA A 228 8.86 -10.83 17.87
N SER A 229 9.02 -10.34 19.11
CA SER A 229 9.26 -8.91 19.36
C SER A 229 10.58 -8.44 18.77
N ASP A 230 11.66 -9.21 18.94
CA ASP A 230 12.94 -8.93 18.31
C ASP A 230 12.86 -9.08 16.78
N PHE A 231 12.12 -10.09 16.30
CA PHE A 231 11.92 -10.38 14.87
C PHE A 231 11.36 -9.17 14.14
N VAL A 232 10.25 -8.60 14.62
CA VAL A 232 9.59 -7.47 13.94
C VAL A 232 10.43 -6.19 14.01
N ARG A 233 11.26 -6.01 15.05
CA ARG A 233 12.21 -4.89 15.15
C ARG A 233 13.33 -5.00 14.12
N MET A 234 13.82 -6.21 13.88
CA MET A 234 14.80 -6.48 12.82
C MET A 234 14.20 -6.35 11.42
N ALA A 235 12.98 -6.85 11.22
CA ALA A 235 12.31 -6.81 9.93
C ALA A 235 11.86 -5.38 9.54
N PHE A 236 11.46 -4.57 10.53
CA PHE A 236 10.91 -3.23 10.32
C PHE A 236 11.52 -2.23 11.31
N PRO A 237 12.75 -1.74 11.08
CA PRO A 237 13.40 -0.82 12.00
C PRO A 237 12.69 0.54 12.08
N GLY A 238 12.86 1.24 13.21
CA GLY A 238 12.41 2.63 13.39
C GLY A 238 10.92 2.85 13.64
N GLN A 239 10.17 1.83 14.05
CA GLN A 239 8.74 1.96 14.38
C GLN A 239 8.52 2.26 15.88
N ASP A 240 7.34 2.75 16.23
CA ASP A 240 6.96 2.98 17.61
C ASP A 240 6.73 1.66 18.38
N VAL A 241 6.88 1.70 19.71
CA VAL A 241 6.70 0.54 20.59
C VAL A 241 5.33 -0.12 20.40
N GLN A 242 4.28 0.69 20.24
CA GLN A 242 2.92 0.19 20.02
C GLN A 242 2.78 -0.57 18.70
N VAL A 243 3.44 -0.11 17.64
CA VAL A 243 3.44 -0.77 16.33
C VAL A 243 4.14 -2.13 16.44
N TYR A 244 5.27 -2.21 17.14
CA TYR A 244 5.94 -3.48 17.39
C TYR A 244 5.10 -4.47 18.20
N GLU A 245 4.34 -3.99 19.19
CA GLU A 245 3.42 -4.83 19.95
C GLU A 245 2.36 -5.46 19.03
N ILE A 246 1.72 -4.64 18.18
CA ILE A 246 0.73 -5.10 17.21
C ILE A 246 1.36 -6.12 16.25
N LEU A 247 2.48 -5.76 15.61
CA LEU A 247 3.16 -6.61 14.63
C LEU A 247 3.56 -7.96 15.22
N SER A 248 4.14 -7.98 16.42
CA SER A 248 4.56 -9.22 17.08
C SER A 248 3.37 -10.13 17.39
N ASN A 249 2.26 -9.57 17.88
CA ASN A 249 1.05 -10.34 18.18
C ASN A 249 0.38 -10.89 16.91
N VAL A 250 0.34 -10.09 15.83
CA VAL A 250 -0.17 -10.52 14.52
C VAL A 250 0.70 -11.65 13.98
N LEU A 251 2.02 -11.53 14.02
CA LEU A 251 2.95 -12.55 13.53
C LEU A 251 2.79 -13.88 14.27
N ILE A 252 2.70 -13.85 15.60
CA ILE A 252 2.50 -15.07 16.40
C ILE A 252 1.15 -15.71 16.09
N THR A 253 0.09 -14.90 16.01
CA THR A 253 -1.27 -15.41 15.78
C THR A 253 -1.41 -15.98 14.37
N GLY A 254 -0.86 -15.29 13.37
CA GLY A 254 -0.81 -15.76 11.98
C GLY A 254 -0.02 -17.06 11.85
N ALA A 255 1.19 -17.12 12.41
CA ALA A 255 2.03 -18.31 12.40
C ALA A 255 1.37 -19.52 13.09
N LYS A 256 0.71 -19.30 14.26
CA LYS A 256 -0.03 -20.37 14.95
C LYS A 256 -1.19 -20.87 14.11
N ARG A 257 -1.95 -19.96 13.50
CA ARG A 257 -3.07 -20.31 12.63
C ARG A 257 -2.60 -21.08 11.40
N LEU A 258 -1.50 -20.66 10.79
CA LEU A 258 -0.88 -21.35 9.66
C LEU A 258 -0.44 -22.76 10.06
N CYS A 259 0.26 -22.89 11.18
CA CYS A 259 0.63 -24.18 11.76
C CYS A 259 -0.60 -25.07 11.92
N THR A 260 -1.67 -24.62 12.58
CA THR A 260 -2.90 -25.41 12.78
C THR A 260 -3.61 -25.77 11.47
N SER A 261 -3.48 -24.95 10.42
CA SER A 261 -4.13 -25.21 9.13
C SER A 261 -3.40 -26.25 8.28
N LEU A 262 -2.08 -26.37 8.46
CA LEU A 262 -1.21 -27.23 7.65
C LEU A 262 -0.68 -28.45 8.40
N ALA A 263 -0.48 -28.35 9.71
CA ALA A 263 -0.02 -29.45 10.54
C ALA A 263 -1.09 -30.54 10.64
N ASN A 264 -0.67 -31.79 10.43
CA ASN A 264 -1.39 -32.95 10.98
C ASN A 264 -1.13 -33.03 12.50
N ASP A 265 -1.82 -33.93 13.21
CA ASP A 265 -1.70 -34.10 14.68
C ASP A 265 -0.24 -34.27 15.21
N ASP A 266 0.72 -34.57 14.32
CA ASP A 266 2.14 -34.84 14.65
C ASP A 266 3.09 -33.62 14.57
N VAL A 267 2.68 -32.47 14.01
CA VAL A 267 3.59 -31.30 13.84
C VAL A 267 3.28 -30.21 14.87
N GLU A 268 4.13 -30.12 15.90
CA GLU A 268 4.04 -29.08 16.92
C GLU A 268 4.49 -27.70 16.41
N PHE A 269 4.00 -26.64 17.07
CA PHE A 269 4.40 -25.27 16.78
C PHE A 269 5.86 -25.04 17.18
N SER A 270 6.66 -24.52 16.25
CA SER A 270 8.04 -24.05 16.48
C SER A 270 8.26 -22.64 15.91
N LEU A 271 9.43 -22.05 16.18
CA LEU A 271 9.76 -20.69 15.71
C LEU A 271 9.81 -20.56 14.18
N ILE A 272 9.94 -21.67 13.44
CA ILE A 272 10.01 -21.64 11.97
C ILE A 272 8.73 -21.06 11.35
N TRP A 273 7.58 -21.27 11.99
CA TRP A 273 6.30 -20.79 11.48
C TRP A 273 6.22 -19.27 11.43
N LEU A 274 6.94 -18.57 12.32
CA LEU A 274 7.06 -17.11 12.26
C LEU A 274 7.79 -16.67 10.99
N HIS A 275 8.81 -17.41 10.56
CA HIS A 275 9.55 -17.12 9.34
C HIS A 275 8.72 -17.39 8.09
N ILE A 276 7.99 -18.52 8.06
CA ILE A 276 7.11 -18.86 6.94
C ILE A 276 6.00 -17.80 6.81
N GLU A 277 5.35 -17.43 7.92
CA GLU A 277 4.30 -16.40 7.94
C GLU A 277 4.82 -15.06 7.43
N TYR A 278 5.97 -14.63 7.96
CA TYR A 278 6.60 -13.38 7.55
C TYR A 278 6.97 -13.39 6.06
N PHE A 279 7.56 -14.48 5.57
CA PHE A 279 8.02 -14.58 4.19
C PHE A 279 6.88 -14.35 3.19
N TYR A 280 5.72 -14.98 3.39
CA TYR A 280 4.58 -14.82 2.48
C TYR A 280 3.78 -13.53 2.67
N LEU A 281 3.90 -12.85 3.82
CA LEU A 281 3.08 -11.68 4.15
C LEU A 281 3.89 -10.40 4.37
N GLN A 282 5.17 -10.39 4.02
CA GLN A 282 6.05 -9.24 4.22
C GLN A 282 5.45 -7.95 3.62
N GLU A 283 4.89 -8.02 2.42
CA GLU A 283 4.22 -6.89 1.76
C GLU A 283 3.02 -6.40 2.57
N ASN A 284 2.18 -7.31 3.08
CA ASN A 284 1.03 -6.96 3.93
C ASN A 284 1.47 -6.20 5.20
N TYR A 285 2.53 -6.66 5.88
CA TYR A 285 3.08 -5.93 7.02
C TYR A 285 3.59 -4.53 6.63
N GLN A 286 4.23 -4.40 5.48
CA GLN A 286 4.72 -3.12 4.97
C GLN A 286 3.56 -2.15 4.65
N LEU A 287 2.46 -2.65 4.09
CA LEU A 287 1.25 -1.85 3.83
C LEU A 287 0.67 -1.28 5.13
N PHE A 288 0.59 -2.08 6.20
CA PHE A 288 0.17 -1.60 7.50
C PHE A 288 1.09 -0.49 8.05
N ILE A 289 2.41 -0.67 7.98
CA ILE A 289 3.37 0.35 8.43
C ILE A 289 3.17 1.67 7.67
N ASN A 290 2.92 1.59 6.36
CA ASN A 290 2.66 2.77 5.54
C ASN A 290 1.35 3.47 5.95
N LEU A 291 0.31 2.72 6.34
CA LEU A 291 -0.95 3.29 6.83
C LEU A 291 -0.78 3.99 8.18
N VAL A 292 -0.09 3.36 9.13
CA VAL A 292 0.12 3.95 10.47
C VAL A 292 0.94 5.24 10.42
N LYS A 293 1.91 5.33 9.50
CA LYS A 293 2.68 6.57 9.30
C LYS A 293 1.81 7.76 8.84
N ASN A 294 0.69 7.48 8.19
CA ASN A 294 -0.23 8.51 7.69
C ASN A 294 -1.39 8.80 8.66
N GLU A 295 -1.67 7.91 9.61
CA GLU A 295 -2.86 7.96 10.47
C GLU A 295 -2.52 7.66 11.94
N GLU A 296 -2.30 8.73 12.73
CA GLU A 296 -1.80 8.63 14.12
C GLU A 296 -2.72 7.82 15.07
N THR A 297 -4.04 7.83 14.86
CA THR A 297 -4.98 7.10 15.74
C THR A 297 -5.10 5.61 15.41
N LEU A 298 -4.58 5.18 14.25
CA LEU A 298 -4.83 3.85 13.69
C LEU A 298 -4.31 2.72 14.57
N ALA A 299 -3.09 2.86 15.08
CA ALA A 299 -2.49 1.85 15.96
C ALA A 299 -3.32 1.65 17.25
N ASN A 300 -3.80 2.75 17.84
CA ASN A 300 -4.61 2.73 19.06
C ASN A 300 -5.97 2.06 18.83
N GLU A 301 -6.61 2.34 17.69
CA GLU A 301 -7.89 1.73 17.34
C GLU A 301 -7.74 0.24 17.04
N LEU A 302 -6.71 -0.13 16.29
CA LEU A 302 -6.43 -1.52 15.96
C LEU A 302 -6.11 -2.36 17.20
N GLN A 303 -5.35 -1.81 18.15
CA GLN A 303 -5.07 -2.49 19.41
C GLN A 303 -6.34 -2.75 20.23
N LYS A 304 -7.34 -1.86 20.20
CA LYS A 304 -8.64 -2.10 20.85
C LYS A 304 -9.39 -3.25 20.17
N VAL A 305 -9.43 -3.26 18.84
CA VAL A 305 -10.08 -4.33 18.06
C VAL A 305 -9.45 -5.69 18.40
N TYR A 306 -8.13 -5.77 18.48
CA TYR A 306 -7.41 -7.02 18.77
C TYR A 306 -7.50 -7.47 20.23
N LYS A 307 -7.76 -6.56 21.17
CA LYS A 307 -8.08 -6.91 22.56
C LYS A 307 -9.48 -7.51 22.69
N GLU A 308 -10.41 -7.09 21.84
CA GLU A 308 -11.79 -7.61 21.82
C GLU A 308 -11.90 -8.92 21.04
N ASP A 309 -11.19 -9.05 19.91
CA ASP A 309 -11.30 -10.18 19.00
C ASP A 309 -9.96 -10.52 18.35
N THR A 310 -9.32 -11.58 18.85
CA THR A 310 -8.01 -12.06 18.37
C THR A 310 -8.11 -12.81 17.03
N THR A 311 -9.30 -13.17 16.56
CA THR A 311 -9.48 -13.86 15.28
C THR A 311 -9.33 -12.91 14.09
N LYS A 312 -9.50 -11.62 14.33
CA LYS A 312 -9.44 -10.56 13.31
C LYS A 312 -8.02 -10.10 12.98
N MET A 313 -6.94 -10.78 13.33
CA MET A 313 -5.57 -10.25 13.12
C MET A 313 -5.08 -10.29 11.64
N PHE A 314 -5.75 -9.62 10.71
CA PHE A 314 -5.35 -9.43 9.32
C PHE A 314 -4.85 -7.98 9.09
N VAL A 315 -3.69 -7.67 9.66
CA VAL A 315 -3.23 -6.31 9.98
C VAL A 315 -3.47 -5.24 8.92
N ALA A 316 -3.12 -5.47 7.65
CA ALA A 316 -3.31 -4.49 6.58
C ALA A 316 -4.79 -4.27 6.26
N LEU A 317 -5.56 -5.36 6.17
CA LEU A 317 -6.97 -5.35 5.82
C LEU A 317 -7.81 -4.74 6.94
N ASP A 318 -7.52 -5.04 8.21
CA ASP A 318 -8.21 -4.41 9.34
C ASP A 318 -7.89 -2.92 9.43
N ALA A 319 -6.62 -2.56 9.20
CA ALA A 319 -6.19 -1.17 9.20
C ALA A 319 -6.95 -0.37 8.13
N VAL A 320 -7.06 -0.89 6.91
CA VAL A 320 -7.90 -0.27 5.86
C VAL A 320 -9.37 -0.23 6.27
N SER A 321 -9.91 -1.31 6.84
CA SER A 321 -11.31 -1.30 7.32
C SER A 321 -11.57 -0.18 8.34
N ILE A 322 -10.64 0.05 9.27
CA ILE A 322 -10.72 1.14 10.24
C ILE A 322 -10.64 2.49 9.54
N VAL A 323 -9.64 2.71 8.68
CA VAL A 323 -9.48 3.97 7.96
C VAL A 323 -10.70 4.29 7.09
N LEU A 324 -11.27 3.30 6.39
CA LEU A 324 -12.48 3.50 5.59
C LEU A 324 -13.70 3.86 6.45
N LYS A 325 -13.82 3.32 7.66
CA LYS A 325 -14.87 3.72 8.62
C LYS A 325 -14.70 5.17 9.07
N GLN A 326 -13.46 5.61 9.30
CA GLN A 326 -13.16 7.01 9.62
C GLN A 326 -13.41 7.96 8.42
N LEU A 327 -13.29 7.45 7.18
CA LEU A 327 -13.51 8.23 5.96
C LEU A 327 -14.97 8.25 5.50
N GLN A 328 -15.88 7.61 6.24
CA GLN A 328 -17.31 7.65 5.95
C GLN A 328 -17.79 9.12 5.91
N PRO A 329 -18.34 9.60 4.79
CA PRO A 329 -18.69 11.00 4.63
C PRO A 329 -19.85 11.38 5.54
N THR A 330 -19.64 12.34 6.44
CA THR A 330 -20.70 12.95 7.25
C THR A 330 -20.90 14.43 6.91
N GLU A 331 -22.11 14.95 7.15
CA GLU A 331 -22.39 16.37 6.89
C GLU A 331 -21.49 17.28 7.73
N LYS A 332 -21.17 16.89 8.97
CA LYS A 332 -20.35 17.71 9.88
C LYS A 332 -18.91 17.84 9.38
N GLU A 333 -18.34 16.76 8.88
CA GLU A 333 -16.95 16.72 8.41
C GLU A 333 -16.78 17.39 7.04
N LEU A 334 -17.78 17.29 6.16
CA LEU A 334 -17.69 17.81 4.79
C LEU A 334 -18.26 19.23 4.59
N LEU A 335 -18.92 19.83 5.58
CA LEU A 335 -19.55 21.14 5.39
C LEU A 335 -18.54 22.27 5.08
N PRO A 336 -17.34 22.34 5.68
CA PRO A 336 -16.32 23.31 5.28
C PRO A 336 -15.65 22.92 3.95
N PHE A 337 -15.50 23.88 3.02
CA PHE A 337 -14.88 23.62 1.71
C PHE A 337 -13.47 23.02 1.83
N HIS A 338 -12.64 23.54 2.74
CA HIS A 338 -11.30 23.01 2.98
C HIS A 338 -11.32 21.57 3.51
N ALA A 339 -12.37 21.18 4.23
CA ALA A 339 -12.50 19.84 4.76
C ALA A 339 -12.81 18.82 3.65
N CYS A 340 -13.56 19.21 2.62
CA CYS A 340 -13.71 18.39 1.40
C CYS A 340 -12.34 18.13 0.74
N LEU A 341 -11.49 19.15 0.60
CA LEU A 341 -10.16 18.99 0.00
C LEU A 341 -9.25 18.08 0.85
N SER A 342 -9.27 18.24 2.18
CA SER A 342 -8.55 17.35 3.09
C SER A 342 -9.04 15.90 3.01
N TRP A 343 -10.35 15.70 2.88
CA TRP A 343 -10.96 14.38 2.72
C TRP A 343 -10.56 13.72 1.39
N LEU A 344 -10.58 14.48 0.28
CA LEU A 344 -10.08 14.01 -1.02
C LEU A 344 -8.61 13.59 -0.93
N LYS A 345 -7.77 14.41 -0.27
CA LYS A 345 -6.34 14.10 -0.09
C LYS A 345 -6.12 12.79 0.68
N ARG A 346 -6.88 12.56 1.77
CA ARG A 346 -6.80 11.31 2.56
C ARG A 346 -7.20 10.09 1.73
N ILE A 347 -8.30 10.15 0.97
CA ILE A 347 -8.71 9.03 0.11
C ILE A 347 -7.67 8.73 -0.95
N LYS A 348 -7.14 9.78 -1.59
CA LYS A 348 -6.08 9.63 -2.60
C LYS A 348 -4.83 8.96 -2.04
N SER A 349 -4.47 9.22 -0.77
CA SER A 349 -3.31 8.58 -0.14
C SER A 349 -3.48 7.09 0.12
N ILE A 350 -4.71 6.60 0.33
CA ILE A 350 -4.95 5.18 0.63
C ILE A 350 -5.32 4.35 -0.61
N LYS A 351 -5.65 4.99 -1.73
CA LYS A 351 -6.10 4.33 -2.97
C LYS A 351 -5.18 3.18 -3.40
N HIS A 352 -3.88 3.45 -3.49
CA HIS A 352 -2.89 2.45 -3.89
C HIS A 352 -2.80 1.28 -2.89
N THR A 353 -2.89 1.57 -1.59
CA THR A 353 -2.88 0.53 -0.55
C THR A 353 -4.09 -0.40 -0.64
N VAL A 354 -5.27 0.14 -0.96
CA VAL A 354 -6.47 -0.68 -1.15
C VAL A 354 -6.33 -1.57 -2.38
N GLU A 355 -5.82 -1.04 -3.49
CA GLU A 355 -5.52 -1.81 -4.70
C GLU A 355 -4.53 -2.95 -4.40
N LEU A 356 -3.46 -2.70 -3.63
CA LEU A 356 -2.50 -3.73 -3.25
C LEU A 356 -3.06 -4.77 -2.27
N ILE A 357 -3.95 -4.41 -1.35
CA ILE A 357 -4.58 -5.37 -0.41
C ILE A 357 -5.52 -6.34 -1.12
N THR A 358 -6.03 -5.98 -2.29
CA THR A 358 -6.81 -6.90 -3.13
C THR A 358 -5.94 -7.94 -3.85
N SER A 359 -4.61 -7.88 -3.68
CA SER A 359 -3.69 -8.88 -4.23
C SER A 359 -3.92 -10.25 -3.59
N ASP A 360 -3.69 -11.28 -4.38
CA ASP A 360 -3.96 -12.66 -4.02
C ASP A 360 -2.84 -13.23 -3.13
N ASP A 361 -3.12 -13.46 -1.84
CA ASP A 361 -2.21 -14.09 -0.88
C ASP A 361 -2.73 -15.44 -0.36
N TYR A 362 -1.85 -16.20 0.30
CA TYR A 362 -2.20 -17.55 0.77
C TYR A 362 -3.36 -17.53 1.79
N GLN A 363 -3.46 -16.47 2.61
CA GLN A 363 -4.48 -16.37 3.65
C GLN A 363 -5.87 -16.25 3.04
N MET A 364 -6.01 -15.66 1.85
CA MET A 364 -7.29 -15.61 1.12
C MET A 364 -7.81 -17.00 0.76
N ARG A 365 -6.92 -17.96 0.47
CA ARG A 365 -7.28 -19.36 0.19
C ARG A 365 -7.59 -20.16 1.45
N LEU A 366 -6.86 -19.92 2.53
CA LEU A 366 -7.01 -20.69 3.77
C LEU A 366 -8.13 -20.16 4.69
N TYR A 367 -8.46 -18.87 4.63
CA TYR A 367 -9.30 -18.23 5.64
C TYR A 367 -10.51 -17.49 5.05
N HIS A 368 -11.65 -18.17 5.03
CA HIS A 368 -12.91 -17.61 4.53
C HIS A 368 -13.37 -16.33 5.27
N ASN A 369 -13.02 -16.16 6.55
CA ASN A 369 -13.31 -14.91 7.27
C ASN A 369 -12.53 -13.71 6.72
N LYS A 370 -11.30 -13.90 6.22
CA LYS A 370 -10.52 -12.86 5.54
C LYS A 370 -11.21 -12.43 4.24
N GLU A 371 -11.65 -13.40 3.44
CA GLU A 371 -12.38 -13.15 2.20
C GLU A 371 -13.67 -12.36 2.43
N LYS A 372 -14.47 -12.73 3.44
CA LYS A 372 -15.67 -11.98 3.82
C LYS A 372 -15.34 -10.54 4.22
N LEU A 373 -14.25 -10.34 4.97
CA LEU A 373 -13.80 -9.01 5.36
C LEU A 373 -13.33 -8.20 4.14
N LEU A 374 -12.59 -8.83 3.21
CA LEU A 374 -12.13 -8.20 1.97
C LEU A 374 -13.33 -7.72 1.15
N ASN A 375 -14.33 -8.57 0.93
CA ASN A 375 -15.54 -8.20 0.20
C ASN A 375 -16.24 -6.98 0.84
N SER A 376 -16.35 -6.96 2.17
CA SER A 376 -16.89 -5.80 2.89
C SER A 376 -16.04 -4.54 2.73
N VAL A 377 -14.71 -4.65 2.74
CA VAL A 377 -13.78 -3.54 2.57
C VAL A 377 -13.82 -3.00 1.14
N VAL A 378 -13.84 -3.88 0.15
CA VAL A 378 -13.95 -3.55 -1.27
C VAL A 378 -15.28 -2.85 -1.58
N HIS A 379 -16.40 -3.35 -1.04
CA HIS A 379 -17.70 -2.67 -1.17
C HIS A 379 -17.66 -1.25 -0.58
N GLN A 380 -17.14 -1.12 0.65
CA GLN A 380 -17.03 0.19 1.30
C GLN A 380 -16.10 1.13 0.53
N TRP A 381 -15.00 0.62 -0.02
CA TRP A 381 -14.08 1.36 -0.88
C TRP A 381 -14.78 1.81 -2.16
N ASN A 382 -15.47 0.94 -2.87
CA ASN A 382 -16.18 1.27 -4.10
C ASN A 382 -17.22 2.36 -3.87
N CYS A 383 -18.02 2.26 -2.80
CA CYS A 383 -18.97 3.30 -2.38
C CYS A 383 -18.28 4.64 -2.13
N THR A 384 -17.14 4.60 -1.44
CA THR A 384 -16.35 5.78 -1.08
C THR A 384 -15.67 6.40 -2.30
N ASN A 385 -15.17 5.57 -3.22
CA ASN A 385 -14.49 5.99 -4.44
C ASN A 385 -15.46 6.66 -5.43
N ILE A 386 -16.70 6.17 -5.58
CA ILE A 386 -17.73 6.85 -6.39
C ILE A 386 -18.00 8.26 -5.84
N VAL A 387 -18.12 8.40 -4.52
CA VAL A 387 -18.35 9.70 -3.86
C VAL A 387 -17.11 10.58 -3.97
N TYR A 388 -15.91 10.01 -3.84
CA TYR A 388 -14.64 10.68 -4.09
C TYR A 388 -14.59 11.30 -5.48
N LEU A 389 -14.86 10.50 -6.52
CA LEU A 389 -14.88 10.97 -7.90
C LEU A 389 -15.90 12.10 -8.08
N LEU A 390 -17.09 11.98 -7.49
CA LEU A 390 -18.11 13.02 -7.56
C LEU A 390 -17.65 14.34 -6.93
N ILE A 391 -17.07 14.28 -5.73
CA ILE A 391 -16.58 15.47 -5.02
C ILE A 391 -15.40 16.07 -5.78
N ASP A 392 -14.45 15.26 -6.23
CA ASP A 392 -13.26 15.70 -6.95
C ASP A 392 -13.64 16.47 -8.22
N HIS A 393 -14.55 15.93 -9.04
CA HIS A 393 -15.03 16.60 -10.25
C HIS A 393 -15.79 17.90 -9.98
N LEU A 394 -16.71 17.89 -9.01
CA LEU A 394 -17.52 19.06 -8.73
C LEU A 394 -16.69 20.20 -8.14
N LEU A 395 -15.67 19.86 -7.34
CA LEU A 395 -14.80 20.83 -6.69
C LEU A 395 -13.47 21.08 -7.43
N HIS A 396 -13.24 20.40 -8.57
CA HIS A 396 -12.03 20.53 -9.37
C HIS A 396 -11.74 22.00 -9.73
N ASP A 397 -10.53 22.47 -9.46
CA ASP A 397 -10.08 23.85 -9.68
C ASP A 397 -10.98 24.96 -9.09
N GLU A 398 -11.78 24.66 -8.06
CA GLU A 398 -12.50 25.70 -7.33
C GLU A 398 -11.65 26.22 -6.17
N THR A 399 -11.59 27.54 -6.02
CA THR A 399 -10.99 28.18 -4.84
C THR A 399 -11.99 28.39 -3.71
N ASN A 400 -13.28 28.49 -4.06
CA ASN A 400 -14.39 28.63 -3.13
C ASN A 400 -15.69 28.25 -3.85
N VAL A 401 -16.69 27.78 -3.08
CA VAL A 401 -18.04 27.46 -3.57
C VAL A 401 -19.04 28.25 -2.73
N ASP A 402 -20.14 28.70 -3.35
CA ASP A 402 -21.23 29.34 -2.61
C ASP A 402 -21.67 28.47 -1.42
N LYS A 403 -21.79 29.08 -0.24
CA LYS A 403 -22.05 28.34 1.02
C LYS A 403 -23.39 27.58 0.99
N LYS A 404 -24.41 28.12 0.31
CA LYS A 404 -25.72 27.46 0.20
C LYS A 404 -25.62 26.29 -0.77
N LEU A 405 -24.95 26.48 -1.91
CA LEU A 405 -24.70 25.40 -2.85
C LEU A 405 -23.89 24.27 -2.21
N LEU A 406 -22.78 24.60 -1.52
CA LEU A 406 -21.93 23.64 -0.83
C LEU A 406 -22.75 22.79 0.16
N LYS A 407 -23.59 23.42 0.98
CA LYS A 407 -24.49 22.72 1.90
C LYS A 407 -25.45 21.77 1.19
N LEU A 408 -25.98 22.16 0.02
CA LEU A 408 -26.90 21.32 -0.75
C LEU A 408 -26.18 20.12 -1.39
N VAL A 409 -24.98 20.31 -1.95
CA VAL A 409 -24.21 19.23 -2.58
C VAL A 409 -23.62 18.26 -1.55
N VAL A 410 -23.14 18.75 -0.40
CA VAL A 410 -22.66 17.90 0.71
C VAL A 410 -23.75 16.96 1.20
N LYS A 411 -25.00 17.46 1.32
CA LYS A 411 -26.15 16.61 1.61
C LYS A 411 -26.37 15.53 0.57
N GLN A 412 -26.14 15.83 -0.71
CA GLN A 412 -26.23 14.83 -1.77
C GLN A 412 -25.07 13.82 -1.72
N PHE A 413 -23.86 14.22 -1.34
CA PHE A 413 -22.71 13.31 -1.19
C PHE A 413 -22.95 12.29 -0.09
N VAL A 414 -23.37 12.75 1.09
CA VAL A 414 -23.71 11.89 2.22
C VAL A 414 -24.91 11.01 1.89
N PHE A 415 -25.92 11.55 1.21
CA PHE A 415 -27.07 10.76 0.74
C PHE A 415 -26.65 9.65 -0.23
N LEU A 416 -25.79 9.99 -1.21
CA LEU A 416 -25.27 9.04 -2.19
C LEU A 416 -24.53 7.90 -1.49
N TRP A 417 -23.56 8.22 -0.63
CA TRP A 417 -22.78 7.22 0.08
C TRP A 417 -23.67 6.25 0.89
N ASN A 418 -24.61 6.79 1.67
CA ASN A 418 -25.51 5.98 2.49
C ASN A 418 -26.42 5.07 1.66
N LEU A 419 -26.78 5.49 0.44
CA LEU A 419 -27.60 4.69 -0.44
C LEU A 419 -26.78 3.62 -1.14
N LEU A 420 -25.56 3.93 -1.60
CA LEU A 420 -24.62 2.98 -2.17
C LEU A 420 -24.27 1.88 -1.17
N TYR A 421 -23.94 2.24 0.06
CA TYR A 421 -23.56 1.28 1.11
C TYR A 421 -24.68 0.27 1.43
N LYS A 422 -25.95 0.67 1.28
CA LYS A 422 -27.13 -0.20 1.48
C LYS A 422 -27.46 -1.08 0.28
N ILE A 423 -26.87 -0.82 -0.89
CA ILE A 423 -27.09 -1.64 -2.08
C ILE A 423 -26.15 -2.84 -1.97
N GLU A 424 -26.70 -4.03 -2.19
CA GLU A 424 -25.89 -5.25 -2.32
C GLU A 424 -25.01 -5.17 -3.58
N ASP A 425 -23.77 -5.65 -3.50
CA ASP A 425 -22.74 -5.57 -4.55
C ASP A 425 -23.19 -6.06 -5.93
N HIS A 426 -24.17 -6.96 -6.01
CA HIS A 426 -24.61 -7.60 -7.25
C HIS A 426 -25.70 -6.82 -8.03
N LYS A 427 -25.89 -5.51 -7.77
CA LYS A 427 -26.94 -4.69 -8.41
C LYS A 427 -26.39 -3.43 -9.08
N PRO A 428 -25.51 -3.55 -10.11
CA PRO A 428 -24.88 -2.40 -10.76
C PRO A 428 -25.90 -1.46 -11.43
N ALA A 429 -27.03 -1.97 -11.92
CA ALA A 429 -28.10 -1.14 -12.50
C ALA A 429 -28.74 -0.20 -11.47
N LYS A 430 -28.87 -0.64 -10.21
CA LYS A 430 -29.41 0.19 -9.13
C LYS A 430 -28.42 1.29 -8.72
N ILE A 431 -27.13 0.97 -8.72
CA ILE A 431 -26.06 1.95 -8.46
C ILE A 431 -26.06 3.03 -9.54
N PHE A 432 -26.13 2.64 -10.81
CA PHE A 432 -26.25 3.55 -11.95
C PHE A 432 -27.46 4.48 -11.84
N GLU A 433 -28.64 3.93 -11.51
CA GLU A 433 -29.87 4.71 -11.31
C GLU A 433 -29.72 5.74 -10.17
N VAL A 434 -29.13 5.31 -9.05
CA VAL A 434 -28.92 6.17 -7.87
C VAL A 434 -27.97 7.32 -8.17
N VAL A 435 -26.83 7.03 -8.82
CA VAL A 435 -25.85 8.05 -9.22
C VAL A 435 -26.49 9.07 -10.16
N THR A 436 -27.23 8.59 -11.17
CA THR A 436 -27.94 9.46 -12.12
C THR A 436 -28.98 10.35 -11.43
N LYS A 437 -29.75 9.79 -10.48
CA LYS A 437 -30.71 10.57 -9.67
C LYS A 437 -30.03 11.64 -8.83
N VAL A 438 -28.89 11.33 -8.21
CA VAL A 438 -28.13 12.29 -7.41
C VAL A 438 -27.56 13.41 -8.28
N LEU A 439 -27.03 13.12 -9.47
CA LEU A 439 -26.57 14.14 -10.41
C LEU A 439 -27.69 15.08 -10.85
N LYS A 440 -28.87 14.55 -11.17
CA LYS A 440 -30.08 15.35 -11.46
C LYS A 440 -30.44 16.27 -10.29
N ARG A 441 -30.37 15.80 -9.04
CA ARG A 441 -30.60 16.64 -7.84
C ARG A 441 -29.52 17.71 -7.66
N CYS A 442 -28.24 17.38 -7.84
CA CYS A 442 -27.15 18.34 -7.77
C CYS A 442 -27.32 19.45 -8.80
N SER A 443 -27.64 19.10 -10.05
CA SER A 443 -27.91 20.06 -11.13
C SER A 443 -29.08 20.98 -10.78
N ASN A 444 -30.20 20.43 -10.29
CA ASN A 444 -31.37 21.22 -9.90
C ASN A 444 -31.10 22.14 -8.70
N ASN A 445 -30.30 21.69 -7.73
CA ASN A 445 -29.84 22.53 -6.62
C ASN A 445 -28.98 23.70 -7.13
N ALA A 446 -28.05 23.44 -8.05
CA ALA A 446 -27.25 24.49 -8.68
C ALA A 446 -28.12 25.47 -9.47
N ALA A 447 -29.10 24.98 -10.23
CA ALA A 447 -30.05 25.82 -10.96
C ALA A 447 -30.86 26.72 -10.02
N THR A 448 -31.29 26.21 -8.86
CA THR A 448 -32.05 26.99 -7.86
C THR A 448 -31.22 28.09 -7.24
N ILE A 449 -29.91 27.88 -7.06
CA ILE A 449 -29.00 28.87 -6.46
C ILE A 449 -28.54 29.91 -7.48
N TYR A 450 -28.14 29.47 -8.68
CA TYR A 450 -27.60 30.38 -9.69
C TYR A 450 -28.70 31.08 -10.50
N LEU A 451 -29.81 30.40 -10.82
CA LEU A 451 -30.81 30.91 -11.77
C LEU A 451 -32.09 31.31 -11.02
N VAL A 452 -32.35 32.62 -10.98
CA VAL A 452 -33.38 33.28 -10.14
C VAL A 452 -34.84 32.83 -10.43
N LYS A 453 -35.10 31.99 -11.43
CA LYS A 453 -36.43 31.40 -11.73
C LYS A 453 -36.38 29.94 -12.20
N GLY A 454 -35.29 29.22 -11.96
CA GLY A 454 -35.16 27.79 -12.33
C GLY A 454 -35.09 27.51 -13.84
N VAL A 455 -34.74 28.50 -14.67
CA VAL A 455 -34.59 28.32 -16.12
C VAL A 455 -33.23 27.69 -16.43
N ASN A 456 -33.16 26.37 -16.39
CA ASN A 456 -31.95 25.56 -16.61
C ASN A 456 -31.59 25.35 -18.10
N GLU A 457 -32.52 25.62 -19.01
CA GLU A 457 -32.36 25.45 -20.46
C GLU A 457 -33.11 26.56 -21.24
N CYS A 458 -32.65 26.84 -22.46
CA CYS A 458 -33.34 27.76 -23.35
C CYS A 458 -34.56 27.06 -23.96
N LYS A 459 -35.78 27.50 -23.63
CA LYS A 459 -37.02 26.92 -24.20
C LYS A 459 -37.23 27.15 -25.70
N SER A 460 -36.32 27.85 -26.37
CA SER A 460 -36.35 28.00 -27.83
C SER A 460 -35.55 26.92 -28.53
N CYS A 461 -34.29 26.71 -28.17
CA CYS A 461 -33.44 25.68 -28.77
C CYS A 461 -33.43 24.35 -27.98
N GLN A 462 -33.98 24.34 -26.76
CA GLN A 462 -33.97 23.21 -25.81
C GLN A 462 -32.55 22.73 -25.47
N ASN A 463 -31.61 23.67 -25.40
CA ASN A 463 -30.22 23.41 -25.05
C ASN A 463 -29.78 24.30 -23.89
N GLU A 464 -28.53 24.14 -23.43
CA GLU A 464 -27.92 25.10 -22.52
C GLU A 464 -27.98 26.52 -23.06
N ILE A 465 -28.18 27.46 -22.13
CA ILE A 465 -28.22 28.87 -22.46
C ILE A 465 -26.79 29.34 -22.75
N THR A 466 -26.53 29.69 -24.01
CA THR A 466 -25.29 30.32 -24.46
C THR A 466 -25.57 31.76 -24.85
N ASP A 467 -24.69 32.67 -24.43
CA ASP A 467 -24.88 34.12 -24.54
C ASP A 467 -26.27 34.56 -24.04
N PRO A 468 -26.49 34.62 -22.70
CA PRO A 468 -27.82 34.81 -22.15
C PRO A 468 -28.37 36.22 -22.41
N ALA A 469 -29.68 36.29 -22.67
CA ALA A 469 -30.47 37.52 -22.74
C ALA A 469 -31.76 37.37 -21.93
N GLU A 470 -32.14 38.43 -21.22
CA GLU A 470 -33.31 38.47 -20.33
C GLU A 470 -34.50 39.16 -21.00
N LEU A 471 -35.55 38.41 -21.32
CA LEU A 471 -36.81 39.02 -21.77
C LEU A 471 -37.37 39.98 -20.70
N PRO A 472 -38.24 40.94 -21.06
CA PRO A 472 -38.84 41.89 -20.12
C PRO A 472 -39.57 41.22 -18.94
N CYS A 473 -40.03 39.98 -19.11
CA CYS A 473 -40.63 39.15 -18.08
C CYS A 473 -39.62 38.52 -17.08
N GLY A 474 -38.32 38.73 -17.30
CA GLY A 474 -37.20 38.20 -16.52
C GLY A 474 -36.87 36.73 -16.81
N HIS A 475 -37.33 36.15 -17.93
CA HIS A 475 -36.92 34.81 -18.36
C HIS A 475 -35.71 34.88 -19.28
N ILE A 476 -34.80 33.92 -19.11
CA ILE A 476 -33.50 33.89 -19.81
C ILE A 476 -33.57 32.97 -21.03
N PHE A 477 -33.08 33.44 -22.17
CA PHE A 477 -32.93 32.67 -23.42
C PHE A 477 -31.54 32.94 -24.03
N CYS A 478 -31.13 32.17 -25.04
CA CYS A 478 -29.94 32.54 -25.83
C CYS A 478 -30.25 33.80 -26.65
N THR A 479 -29.33 34.76 -26.69
CA THR A 479 -29.45 36.00 -27.49
C THR A 479 -29.82 35.70 -28.93
N GLN A 480 -29.16 34.72 -29.53
CA GLN A 480 -29.40 34.30 -30.90
C GLN A 480 -30.80 33.70 -31.11
N CYS A 481 -31.29 32.90 -30.15
CA CYS A 481 -32.64 32.36 -30.21
C CYS A 481 -33.72 33.45 -30.15
N ILE A 482 -33.45 34.57 -29.48
CA ILE A 482 -34.37 35.71 -29.48
C ILE A 482 -34.33 36.45 -30.83
N ARG A 483 -33.12 36.69 -31.37
CA ARG A 483 -32.91 37.42 -32.63
C ARG A 483 -33.43 36.67 -33.85
N GLU A 484 -33.09 35.38 -33.98
CA GLU A 484 -33.45 34.56 -35.15
C GLU A 484 -34.86 33.96 -35.03
N GLY A 485 -35.31 33.69 -33.80
CA GLY A 485 -36.62 33.09 -33.54
C GLY A 485 -37.79 34.09 -33.58
N ASN A 486 -37.52 35.37 -33.82
CA ASN A 486 -38.49 36.48 -33.87
C ASN A 486 -39.57 36.38 -32.76
N ILE A 487 -39.10 36.18 -31.52
CA ILE A 487 -39.94 35.81 -30.38
C ILE A 487 -40.84 36.99 -29.98
N ARG A 488 -42.09 37.00 -30.45
CA ARG A 488 -43.11 38.03 -30.10
C ARG A 488 -43.78 37.82 -28.74
N GLN A 489 -43.68 36.61 -28.19
CA GLN A 489 -44.20 36.24 -26.87
C GLN A 489 -43.24 35.29 -26.17
N CYS A 490 -43.05 35.47 -24.86
CA CYS A 490 -42.23 34.58 -24.05
C CYS A 490 -42.74 33.14 -24.13
N LYS A 491 -41.88 32.19 -24.53
CA LYS A 491 -42.27 30.77 -24.61
C LYS A 491 -42.61 30.13 -23.24
N ILE A 492 -42.25 30.78 -22.13
CA ILE A 492 -42.51 30.31 -20.76
C ILE A 492 -43.80 30.91 -20.20
N CYS A 493 -43.90 32.25 -20.09
CA CYS A 493 -45.04 32.92 -19.45
C CYS A 493 -46.02 33.58 -20.43
N LYS A 494 -45.80 33.46 -21.74
CA LYS A 494 -46.65 34.02 -22.81
C LYS A 494 -46.80 35.56 -22.82
N GLN A 495 -46.06 36.29 -21.98
CA GLN A 495 -46.02 37.76 -22.01
C GLN A 495 -45.43 38.26 -23.33
N SER A 496 -45.98 39.34 -23.89
CA SER A 496 -45.52 39.96 -25.13
C SER A 496 -44.13 40.56 -24.97
N VAL A 497 -43.33 40.45 -26.03
CA VAL A 497 -42.01 41.09 -26.13
C VAL A 497 -42.17 42.30 -27.05
N PRO A 498 -41.76 43.52 -26.63
CA PRO A 498 -41.84 44.72 -27.48
C PRO A 498 -41.08 44.54 -28.80
N GLU A 499 -41.58 45.13 -29.89
CA GLU A 499 -40.93 45.02 -31.22
C GLU A 499 -39.53 45.67 -31.25
N ASP A 500 -39.28 46.70 -30.43
CA ASP A 500 -38.00 47.41 -30.32
C ASP A 500 -37.05 46.83 -29.25
N TYR A 501 -37.33 45.63 -28.73
CA TYR A 501 -36.55 45.05 -27.65
C TYR A 501 -35.16 44.59 -28.11
N THR A 502 -34.11 45.10 -27.47
CA THR A 502 -32.72 44.65 -27.67
C THR A 502 -32.34 43.55 -26.68
N PRO A 503 -32.02 42.33 -27.15
CA PRO A 503 -31.62 41.22 -26.27
C PRO A 503 -30.33 41.55 -25.52
N THR A 504 -30.42 41.71 -24.20
CA THR A 504 -29.29 41.92 -23.31
C THR A 504 -29.53 41.19 -21.98
N ALA A 505 -28.45 40.85 -21.27
CA ALA A 505 -28.51 40.37 -19.89
C ALA A 505 -27.54 41.16 -19.02
N SER A 506 -27.90 41.32 -17.75
CA SER A 506 -27.04 41.90 -16.72
C SER A 506 -25.76 41.07 -16.52
N GLN A 507 -24.70 41.70 -16.01
CA GLN A 507 -23.45 40.99 -15.69
C GLN A 507 -23.68 39.85 -14.68
N ILE A 508 -24.52 40.07 -13.68
CA ILE A 508 -24.89 39.08 -12.66
C ILE A 508 -25.54 37.86 -13.32
N THR A 509 -26.45 38.07 -14.26
CA THR A 509 -27.13 36.99 -15.00
C THR A 509 -26.16 36.20 -15.88
N ARG A 510 -25.23 36.89 -16.54
CA ARG A 510 -24.18 36.23 -17.35
C ARG A 510 -23.29 35.34 -16.48
N GLU A 511 -22.83 35.85 -15.34
CA GLU A 511 -22.01 35.11 -14.39
C GLU A 511 -22.75 33.92 -13.77
N ALA A 512 -24.03 34.09 -13.43
CA ALA A 512 -24.90 33.03 -12.95
C ALA A 512 -25.08 31.90 -13.97
N VAL A 513 -25.40 32.23 -15.22
CA VAL A 513 -25.55 31.25 -16.31
C VAL A 513 -24.22 30.55 -16.60
N ALA A 514 -23.11 31.29 -16.63
CA ALA A 514 -21.78 30.73 -16.80
C ALA A 514 -21.42 29.76 -15.67
N SER A 515 -21.72 30.11 -14.42
CA SER A 515 -21.46 29.27 -13.24
C SER A 515 -22.30 28.00 -13.24
N HIS A 516 -23.59 28.11 -13.59
CA HIS A 516 -24.47 26.95 -13.76
C HIS A 516 -23.98 26.02 -14.87
N ASN A 517 -23.62 26.57 -16.04
CA ASN A 517 -23.09 25.77 -17.15
C ASN A 517 -21.76 25.11 -16.79
N LYS A 518 -20.86 25.82 -16.08
CA LYS A 518 -19.61 25.25 -15.53
C LYS A 518 -19.91 24.06 -14.61
N PHE A 519 -20.83 24.22 -13.65
CA PHE A 519 -21.24 23.15 -12.73
C PHE A 519 -21.81 21.95 -13.50
N ARG A 520 -22.63 22.18 -14.51
CA ARG A 520 -23.21 21.12 -15.33
C ARG A 520 -22.15 20.34 -16.14
N ARG A 521 -21.16 21.02 -16.71
CA ARG A 521 -20.03 20.36 -17.39
C ARG A 521 -19.24 19.47 -16.44
N LYS A 522 -19.05 19.90 -15.19
CA LYS A 522 -18.43 19.06 -14.15
C LYS A 522 -19.26 17.82 -13.82
N CYS A 523 -20.58 17.94 -13.73
CA CYS A 523 -21.46 16.76 -13.61
C CYS A 523 -21.32 15.80 -14.80
N ASN A 524 -21.23 16.33 -16.04
CA ASN A 524 -21.03 15.51 -17.24
C ASN A 524 -19.68 14.80 -17.22
N SER A 525 -18.60 15.52 -16.89
CA SER A 525 -17.25 14.95 -16.77
C SER A 525 -17.23 13.79 -15.76
N PHE A 526 -17.81 14.00 -14.58
CA PHE A 526 -17.96 12.94 -13.59
C PHE A 526 -18.75 11.75 -14.14
N PHE A 527 -19.87 12.00 -14.84
CA PHE A 527 -20.70 10.94 -15.38
C PHE A 527 -19.94 10.10 -16.40
N VAL A 528 -19.20 10.73 -17.31
CA VAL A 528 -18.37 10.03 -18.29
C VAL A 528 -17.32 9.17 -17.59
N GLU A 529 -16.61 9.71 -16.60
CA GLU A 529 -15.61 8.94 -15.85
C GLU A 529 -16.26 7.79 -15.07
N PHE A 530 -17.37 8.03 -14.36
CA PHE A 530 -18.12 7.00 -13.65
C PHE A 530 -18.55 5.86 -14.58
N VAL A 531 -19.12 6.17 -15.75
CA VAL A 531 -19.50 5.14 -16.72
C VAL A 531 -18.25 4.39 -17.19
N SER A 532 -17.17 5.09 -17.52
CA SER A 532 -15.95 4.45 -18.03
C SER A 532 -15.21 3.60 -17.01
N SER A 533 -15.08 4.06 -15.77
CA SER A 533 -14.27 3.39 -14.75
C SER A 533 -15.07 2.38 -13.94
N TYR A 534 -16.36 2.63 -13.71
CA TYR A 534 -17.20 1.78 -12.85
C TYR A 534 -18.08 0.82 -13.66
N CYS A 535 -18.72 1.29 -14.74
CA CYS A 535 -19.59 0.43 -15.56
C CYS A 535 -18.81 -0.41 -16.59
N PHE A 536 -17.74 0.15 -17.16
CA PHE A 536 -16.91 -0.49 -18.19
C PHE A 536 -15.46 -0.72 -17.76
N GLY A 537 -15.18 -0.64 -16.45
CA GLY A 537 -13.81 -0.72 -15.91
C GLY A 537 -13.15 -2.10 -16.06
N GLU A 538 -13.95 -3.17 -16.11
CA GLU A 538 -13.46 -4.53 -16.34
C GLU A 538 -13.68 -4.94 -17.81
N LYS A 539 -12.90 -5.91 -18.33
CA LYS A 539 -13.10 -6.46 -19.70
C LYS A 539 -14.45 -7.22 -19.87
N ILE A 540 -15.33 -7.14 -18.88
CA ILE A 540 -16.68 -7.71 -18.82
C ILE A 540 -17.70 -6.58 -19.03
N PRO A 541 -18.68 -6.73 -19.93
CA PRO A 541 -19.65 -5.67 -20.16
C PRO A 541 -20.61 -5.47 -18.98
N PRO A 542 -21.13 -4.24 -18.79
CA PRO A 542 -22.17 -3.97 -17.80
C PRO A 542 -23.47 -4.71 -18.14
N SER A 543 -24.39 -4.77 -17.17
CA SER A 543 -25.67 -5.43 -17.39
C SER A 543 -26.46 -4.80 -18.54
N ALA A 544 -27.22 -5.63 -19.25
CA ALA A 544 -28.07 -5.20 -20.38
C ALA A 544 -28.96 -4.00 -20.06
N GLU A 545 -29.44 -3.90 -18.81
CA GLU A 545 -30.25 -2.77 -18.34
C GLU A 545 -29.48 -1.44 -18.38
N ILE A 546 -28.22 -1.42 -17.92
CA ILE A 546 -27.37 -0.23 -17.95
C ILE A 546 -27.11 0.17 -19.40
N ILE A 547 -26.77 -0.80 -20.24
CA ILE A 547 -26.50 -0.55 -21.67
C ILE A 547 -27.74 0.04 -22.33
N LYS A 548 -28.93 -0.52 -22.12
CA LYS A 548 -30.19 0.03 -22.65
C LYS A 548 -30.45 1.47 -22.19
N GLN A 549 -30.16 1.79 -20.93
CA GLN A 549 -30.26 3.16 -20.43
C GLN A 549 -29.23 4.10 -21.09
N LEU A 550 -28.00 3.65 -21.30
CA LEU A 550 -26.98 4.42 -22.02
C LEU A 550 -27.34 4.61 -23.50
N ILE A 551 -27.84 3.57 -24.18
CA ILE A 551 -28.36 3.67 -25.55
C ILE A 551 -29.50 4.68 -25.58
N LYS A 552 -30.41 4.67 -24.61
CA LYS A 552 -31.50 5.66 -24.51
C LYS A 552 -30.95 7.09 -24.41
N PHE A 553 -29.89 7.30 -23.63
CA PHE A 553 -29.23 8.61 -23.52
C PHE A 553 -28.63 9.08 -24.85
N VAL A 554 -28.04 8.18 -25.63
CA VAL A 554 -27.44 8.51 -26.94
C VAL A 554 -28.47 8.63 -28.06
N ALA A 555 -29.56 7.85 -28.00
CA ALA A 555 -30.59 7.76 -29.04
C ALA A 555 -31.77 8.73 -28.83
N CYS A 556 -31.67 9.71 -27.92
CA CYS A 556 -32.73 10.68 -27.65
C CYS A 556 -33.20 11.38 -28.94
N LYS A 557 -34.51 11.31 -29.21
CA LYS A 557 -35.14 12.04 -30.31
C LYS A 557 -35.20 13.53 -29.97
N PRO A 558 -34.88 14.43 -30.90
CA PRO A 558 -35.16 15.84 -30.71
C PRO A 558 -36.65 16.08 -30.54
N SER A 559 -37.05 16.75 -29.45
CA SER A 559 -38.44 17.12 -29.23
C SER A 559 -38.87 18.20 -30.24
N ASN A 560 -39.83 17.85 -31.10
CA ASN A 560 -40.51 18.63 -32.14
C ASN A 560 -39.78 18.91 -33.48
N PRO A 561 -40.38 18.53 -34.63
CA PRO A 561 -39.83 18.75 -35.98
C PRO A 561 -39.97 20.18 -36.54
N GLU A 562 -40.78 21.06 -35.94
CA GLU A 562 -41.06 22.42 -36.46
C GLU A 562 -39.90 23.44 -36.28
N HIS A 563 -38.77 23.04 -35.72
CA HIS A 563 -37.65 23.96 -35.38
C HIS A 563 -36.32 23.59 -36.03
N GLN A 564 -36.32 22.79 -37.11
CA GLN A 564 -35.09 22.36 -37.79
C GLN A 564 -34.28 23.50 -38.41
N GLU A 565 -34.88 24.63 -38.80
CA GLU A 565 -34.14 25.73 -39.44
C GLU A 565 -33.29 26.57 -38.45
N VAL A 566 -33.70 26.69 -37.19
CA VAL A 566 -32.98 27.46 -36.16
C VAL A 566 -31.80 26.65 -35.57
N ARG A 567 -31.70 25.35 -35.88
CA ARG A 567 -30.66 24.46 -35.34
C ARG A 567 -29.28 24.58 -35.99
N LYS A 568 -29.15 25.27 -37.13
CA LYS A 568 -27.88 25.31 -37.88
C LYS A 568 -26.74 26.07 -37.20
N VAL A 569 -26.99 26.78 -36.09
CA VAL A 569 -26.04 27.79 -35.58
C VAL A 569 -25.36 27.45 -34.27
N TYR A 570 -25.55 26.23 -33.73
CA TYR A 570 -24.95 25.85 -32.45
C TYR A 570 -23.92 24.72 -32.57
N LYS A 571 -22.77 24.86 -31.88
CA LYS A 571 -21.82 23.78 -31.55
C LYS A 571 -21.95 23.46 -30.05
N PRO A 572 -22.76 22.47 -29.64
CA PRO A 572 -22.94 22.08 -28.24
C PRO A 572 -21.74 21.29 -27.69
N THR A 573 -21.68 21.19 -26.35
CA THR A 573 -20.76 20.31 -25.62
C THR A 573 -20.88 18.85 -26.08
N SER A 574 -19.74 18.29 -26.46
CA SER A 574 -19.51 17.05 -27.21
C SER A 574 -19.69 15.74 -26.44
N ASP A 575 -20.23 15.77 -25.23
CA ASP A 575 -19.98 14.72 -24.24
C ASP A 575 -21.27 14.04 -23.73
N LEU A 576 -21.18 12.75 -23.39
CA LEU A 576 -22.27 11.96 -22.83
C LEU A 576 -22.75 12.58 -21.50
N SER A 577 -24.05 12.84 -21.37
CA SER A 577 -24.65 13.49 -20.20
C SER A 577 -25.75 12.63 -19.54
N PRO A 578 -25.91 12.68 -18.20
CA PRO A 578 -27.03 12.06 -17.49
C PRO A 578 -28.34 12.88 -17.62
N PHE A 579 -28.32 14.02 -18.31
CA PHE A 579 -29.45 14.95 -18.43
C PHE A 579 -30.13 14.82 -19.81
N GLU A 580 -31.28 14.14 -19.85
CA GLU A 580 -32.09 13.90 -21.06
C GLU A 580 -32.46 15.18 -21.84
N GLU A 581 -32.52 16.31 -21.14
CA GLU A 581 -32.90 17.63 -21.66
C GLU A 581 -31.84 18.28 -22.57
N CYS A 582 -30.60 17.79 -22.61
CA CYS A 582 -29.49 18.45 -23.34
C CYS A 582 -28.63 17.51 -24.19
N MET A 583 -29.19 16.37 -24.59
CA MET A 583 -28.49 15.41 -25.43
C MET A 583 -28.63 15.79 -26.91
N ASP A 584 -27.51 16.22 -27.49
CA ASP A 584 -27.35 16.35 -28.94
C ASP A 584 -26.96 14.99 -29.53
N PRO A 585 -27.62 14.47 -30.59
CA PRO A 585 -27.21 13.27 -31.31
C PRO A 585 -25.91 13.46 -32.12
N SER A 586 -24.92 14.15 -31.56
CA SER A 586 -23.63 14.42 -32.20
C SER A 586 -22.86 13.11 -32.44
N PRO A 587 -22.05 13.03 -33.51
CA PRO A 587 -21.18 11.88 -33.76
C PRO A 587 -20.24 11.56 -32.61
N THR A 588 -19.78 12.56 -31.84
CA THR A 588 -18.86 12.35 -30.72
C THR A 588 -19.50 11.49 -29.62
N VAL A 589 -20.72 11.83 -29.18
CA VAL A 589 -21.45 11.07 -28.14
C VAL A 589 -21.73 9.63 -28.61
N LYS A 590 -22.07 9.47 -29.90
CA LYS A 590 -22.27 8.16 -30.53
C LYS A 590 -20.99 7.33 -30.58
N SER A 591 -19.85 7.96 -30.89
CA SER A 591 -18.55 7.28 -30.92
C SER A 591 -18.07 6.89 -29.52
N SER A 592 -18.34 7.70 -28.49
CA SER A 592 -17.90 7.42 -27.12
C SER A 592 -18.51 6.14 -26.57
N LEU A 593 -19.84 5.97 -26.63
CA LEU A 593 -20.49 4.75 -26.15
C LEU A 593 -20.05 3.51 -26.97
N LEU A 594 -19.89 3.66 -28.28
CA LEU A 594 -19.42 2.59 -29.16
C LEU A 594 -17.99 2.16 -28.78
N LYS A 595 -17.08 3.10 -28.58
CA LYS A 595 -15.70 2.82 -28.15
C LYS A 595 -15.66 2.13 -26.78
N MET A 596 -16.55 2.47 -25.86
CA MET A 596 -16.65 1.83 -24.55
C MET A 596 -17.17 0.39 -24.65
N LEU A 597 -18.17 0.13 -25.50
CA LEU A 597 -18.67 -1.22 -25.77
C LEU A 597 -17.61 -2.11 -26.43
N LEU A 598 -16.84 -1.55 -27.38
CA LEU A 598 -15.78 -2.27 -28.08
C LEU A 598 -14.60 -2.64 -27.18
N ARG A 599 -14.36 -1.92 -26.08
CA ARG A 599 -13.32 -2.31 -25.09
C ARG A 599 -13.65 -3.60 -24.32
N CYS A 600 -14.91 -4.02 -24.31
CA CYS A 600 -15.31 -5.29 -23.73
C CYS A 600 -15.09 -6.45 -24.71
N ARG A 601 -15.04 -7.69 -24.21
CA ARG A 601 -14.96 -8.88 -25.10
C ARG A 601 -16.12 -8.90 -26.09
N LEU A 602 -15.82 -8.90 -27.39
CA LEU A 602 -16.80 -8.84 -28.50
C LEU A 602 -17.91 -9.89 -28.37
N ASP A 603 -17.56 -11.13 -27.98
CA ASP A 603 -18.51 -12.22 -27.82
C ASP A 603 -19.65 -11.90 -26.82
N ASN A 604 -19.36 -11.07 -25.81
CA ASN A 604 -20.30 -10.72 -24.76
C ASN A 604 -21.09 -9.44 -25.07
N VAL A 605 -20.69 -8.64 -26.06
CA VAL A 605 -21.33 -7.35 -26.40
C VAL A 605 -22.02 -7.34 -27.76
N LYS A 606 -21.94 -8.42 -28.54
CA LYS A 606 -22.51 -8.50 -29.88
C LYS A 606 -24.00 -8.11 -29.93
N GLU A 607 -24.83 -8.71 -29.08
CA GLU A 607 -26.27 -8.39 -29.01
C GLU A 607 -26.52 -6.91 -28.67
N HIS A 608 -25.68 -6.35 -27.79
CA HIS A 608 -25.76 -4.95 -27.37
C HIS A 608 -25.30 -3.97 -28.46
N LEU A 609 -24.29 -4.34 -29.25
CA LEU A 609 -23.84 -3.59 -30.41
C LEU A 609 -24.90 -3.60 -31.51
N GLU A 610 -25.52 -4.75 -31.79
CA GLU A 610 -26.63 -4.86 -32.74
C GLU A 610 -27.84 -4.02 -32.31
N GLU A 611 -28.21 -4.06 -31.03
CA GLU A 611 -29.27 -3.21 -30.46
C GLU A 611 -28.93 -1.73 -30.58
N TYR A 612 -27.70 -1.33 -30.27
CA TYR A 612 -27.23 0.06 -30.40
C TYR A 612 -27.30 0.55 -31.85
N LEU A 613 -26.73 -0.21 -32.80
CA LEU A 613 -26.73 0.15 -34.22
C LEU A 613 -28.16 0.27 -34.75
N SER A 614 -29.01 -0.72 -34.48
CA SER A 614 -30.42 -0.72 -34.90
C SER A 614 -31.17 0.50 -34.36
N ARG A 615 -30.96 0.84 -33.08
CA ARG A 615 -31.65 1.96 -32.43
C ARG A 615 -31.22 3.32 -32.98
N ILE A 616 -29.94 3.48 -33.33
CA ILE A 616 -29.44 4.72 -33.93
C ILE A 616 -29.87 4.82 -35.40
N GLU A 617 -29.91 3.71 -36.14
CA GLU A 617 -30.46 3.65 -37.50
C GLU A 617 -31.94 4.06 -37.54
N GLU A 618 -32.77 3.59 -36.60
CA GLU A 618 -34.17 4.01 -36.45
C GLU A 618 -34.28 5.54 -36.30
N VAL A 619 -33.38 6.17 -35.54
CA VAL A 619 -33.38 7.62 -35.29
C VAL A 619 -32.88 8.41 -36.49
N LEU A 620 -31.94 7.86 -37.28
CA LEU A 620 -31.34 8.49 -38.46
C LEU A 620 -32.08 8.19 -39.78
N SER A 621 -33.14 7.37 -39.72
CA SER A 621 -33.88 6.86 -40.88
C SER A 621 -34.35 7.91 -41.90
N LEU A 622 -34.48 9.18 -41.50
CA LEU A 622 -35.00 10.27 -42.34
C LEU A 622 -33.95 10.99 -43.21
N ASN A 623 -32.64 10.80 -43.00
CA ASN A 623 -31.58 11.53 -43.73
C ASN A 623 -30.42 10.61 -44.18
N GLU A 624 -30.28 10.37 -45.49
CA GLU A 624 -29.24 9.48 -46.04
C GLU A 624 -27.80 9.95 -45.75
N SER A 625 -27.51 11.24 -45.89
CA SER A 625 -26.17 11.80 -45.61
C SER A 625 -25.71 11.50 -44.18
N SER A 626 -26.60 11.67 -43.20
CA SER A 626 -26.27 11.41 -41.79
C SER A 626 -26.10 9.93 -41.46
N ARG A 627 -26.64 9.03 -42.29
CA ARG A 627 -26.50 7.59 -42.14
C ARG A 627 -25.11 7.13 -42.62
N ASN A 628 -24.63 7.68 -43.72
CA ASN A 628 -23.29 7.41 -44.24
C ASN A 628 -22.21 7.91 -43.27
N ASP A 629 -22.38 9.11 -42.71
CA ASP A 629 -21.45 9.65 -41.69
C ASP A 629 -21.42 8.77 -40.43
N PHE A 630 -22.57 8.22 -40.03
CA PHE A 630 -22.66 7.28 -38.91
C PHE A 630 -21.94 5.95 -39.21
N TYR A 631 -22.16 5.34 -40.38
CA TYR A 631 -21.46 4.11 -40.75
C TYR A 631 -19.95 4.31 -40.85
N PHE A 632 -19.50 5.44 -41.42
CA PHE A 632 -18.08 5.78 -41.46
C PHE A 632 -17.49 5.87 -40.04
N MET A 633 -18.17 6.56 -39.12
CA MET A 633 -17.77 6.62 -37.71
C MET A 633 -17.70 5.23 -37.06
N VAL A 634 -18.68 4.35 -37.33
CA VAL A 634 -18.68 2.98 -36.81
C VAL A 634 -17.44 2.22 -37.31
N VAL A 635 -17.17 2.26 -38.63
CA VAL A 635 -15.99 1.61 -39.23
C VAL A 635 -14.71 2.10 -38.57
N CYS A 636 -14.52 3.42 -38.43
CA CYS A 636 -13.34 3.97 -37.76
C CYS A 636 -13.19 3.49 -36.31
N CYS A 637 -14.29 3.35 -35.55
CA CYS A 637 -14.22 2.84 -34.18
C CYS A 637 -13.82 1.35 -34.13
N PHE A 638 -14.28 0.55 -35.09
CA PHE A 638 -13.88 -0.85 -35.21
C PHE A 638 -12.42 -0.99 -35.66
N GLU A 639 -11.96 -0.18 -36.61
CA GLU A 639 -10.55 -0.13 -37.01
C GLU A 639 -9.66 0.24 -35.82
N ASP A 640 -9.98 1.32 -35.09
CA ASP A 640 -9.27 1.73 -33.86
C ASP A 640 -9.17 0.57 -32.86
N PHE A 641 -10.28 -0.14 -32.64
CA PHE A 641 -10.34 -1.29 -31.73
C PHE A 641 -9.39 -2.42 -32.18
N VAL A 642 -9.46 -2.83 -33.45
CA VAL A 642 -8.62 -3.89 -34.00
C VAL A 642 -7.14 -3.54 -33.91
N TYR A 643 -6.76 -2.29 -34.22
CA TYR A 643 -5.37 -1.83 -34.06
C TYR A 643 -4.92 -1.89 -32.61
N SER A 644 -5.75 -1.44 -31.66
CA SER A 644 -5.41 -1.47 -30.23
C SER A 644 -5.26 -2.89 -29.68
N SER A 645 -6.09 -3.84 -30.12
CA SER A 645 -5.95 -5.25 -29.71
C SER A 645 -4.65 -5.89 -30.24
N PHE A 646 -4.27 -5.60 -31.48
CA PHE A 646 -3.00 -6.10 -32.04
C PHE A 646 -1.77 -5.53 -31.30
N GLN A 647 -1.86 -4.28 -30.84
CA GLN A 647 -0.77 -3.65 -30.09
C GLN A 647 -0.68 -4.17 -28.65
N GLU A 648 -1.81 -4.42 -27.98
CA GLU A 648 -1.86 -5.09 -26.68
C GLU A 648 -1.27 -6.51 -26.76
N ASP A 649 -1.67 -7.32 -27.74
CA ASP A 649 -1.15 -8.68 -27.94
C ASP A 649 0.36 -8.69 -28.27
N ALA A 650 0.84 -7.71 -29.05
CA ALA A 650 2.27 -7.55 -29.34
C ALA A 650 3.06 -7.14 -28.08
N SER A 651 2.50 -6.24 -27.27
CA SER A 651 3.11 -5.79 -26.01
C SER A 651 3.16 -6.90 -24.95
N GLN A 652 2.09 -7.67 -24.78
CA GLN A 652 2.04 -8.81 -23.87
C GLN A 652 2.98 -9.93 -24.33
N ASN A 653 3.09 -10.19 -25.62
CA ASN A 653 4.08 -11.12 -26.15
C ASN A 653 5.51 -10.63 -25.93
N SER A 654 5.76 -9.32 -26.03
CA SER A 654 7.08 -8.75 -25.74
C SER A 654 7.43 -8.77 -24.24
N GLU A 655 6.47 -8.51 -23.35
CA GLU A 655 6.65 -8.64 -21.90
C GLU A 655 6.83 -10.09 -21.46
N HIS A 656 6.12 -11.02 -22.09
CA HIS A 656 6.28 -12.46 -21.85
C HIS A 656 7.61 -13.00 -22.40
N LEU A 657 8.16 -12.40 -23.45
CA LEU A 657 9.51 -12.70 -23.95
C LEU A 657 10.60 -12.07 -23.07
N LEU A 658 10.37 -10.88 -22.52
CA LEU A 658 11.29 -10.20 -21.59
C LEU A 658 11.30 -10.84 -20.19
N SER A 659 10.17 -11.38 -19.72
CA SER A 659 10.09 -12.09 -18.43
C SER A 659 10.68 -13.51 -18.49
N ASN A 660 10.71 -14.13 -19.68
CA ASN A 660 11.37 -15.42 -19.92
C ASN A 660 12.79 -15.28 -20.49
N ALA A 661 13.29 -14.06 -20.69
CA ALA A 661 14.66 -13.83 -21.10
C ALA A 661 15.60 -14.04 -19.90
N ASP A 662 16.30 -15.18 -19.90
CA ASP A 662 17.34 -15.48 -18.94
C ASP A 662 18.51 -14.49 -19.10
N LEU A 663 18.54 -13.44 -18.27
CA LEU A 663 19.58 -12.40 -18.26
C LEU A 663 20.92 -12.89 -17.68
N SER A 664 21.12 -14.20 -17.50
CA SER A 664 22.36 -14.78 -16.96
C SER A 664 23.28 -15.41 -18.01
N ALA A 665 22.97 -15.36 -19.31
CA ALA A 665 23.87 -15.85 -20.35
C ALA A 665 25.02 -14.85 -20.63
N PRO A 666 26.31 -15.27 -20.58
CA PRO A 666 27.41 -14.40 -20.95
C PRO A 666 27.35 -14.09 -22.44
N SER A 667 27.45 -12.80 -22.76
CA SER A 667 27.45 -12.26 -24.12
C SER A 667 28.55 -12.92 -24.98
N SER A 668 28.17 -13.85 -25.86
CA SER A 668 28.97 -14.19 -27.03
C SER A 668 28.54 -13.28 -28.17
N ALA A 669 29.40 -12.33 -28.52
CA ALA A 669 29.21 -11.46 -29.66
C ALA A 669 29.39 -12.29 -30.95
N THR A 670 28.29 -12.61 -31.61
CA THR A 670 28.30 -12.96 -33.03
C THR A 670 27.43 -11.96 -33.75
N VAL A 671 28.10 -11.06 -34.47
CA VAL A 671 27.52 -10.12 -35.42
C VAL A 671 26.85 -10.93 -36.53
N THR A 672 25.52 -10.95 -36.57
CA THR A 672 24.79 -11.38 -37.76
C THR A 672 24.41 -10.17 -38.58
N SER A 673 25.00 -10.15 -39.77
CA SER A 673 24.89 -9.15 -40.83
C SER A 673 23.45 -8.94 -41.31
N ILE A 674 23.14 -7.67 -41.62
CA ILE A 674 21.93 -7.19 -42.29
C ILE A 674 22.01 -7.60 -43.77
N GLU A 675 21.78 -8.87 -44.07
CA GLU A 675 21.44 -9.35 -45.40
C GLU A 675 20.54 -10.57 -45.20
N ASN A 676 19.24 -10.32 -45.04
CA ASN A 676 18.09 -11.17 -45.39
C ASN A 676 16.88 -10.68 -44.58
N LEU A 677 16.15 -9.76 -45.21
CA LEU A 677 14.78 -9.36 -44.87
C LEU A 677 13.83 -10.55 -45.01
#